data_AF-A0A951X331-F1
#
_entry.id   AF-A0A951X331-F1
#
_cell.length_a   1.000
_cell.length_b   1.000
_cell.length_c   1.000
_cell.angle_alpha   90.00
_cell.angle_beta   90.00
_cell.angle_gamma   90.00
#
_symmetry.space_group_name_H-M   'P 1'
#
loop_
_entity.id
_entity.type
_entity.pdbx_description
1 polymer ?
#
loop_
_entity_poly.entity_id
_entity_poly.type
_entity_poly.pdbx_seq_one_letter_code
_entity_poly.pdbx_strand_id
1 'polypeptide(L)'
;MTRKHGRAVAPPADHALYSFTSEFFRLFGATVHEPDPRGKERLAVRLTPELAAHFDANSLSLCFHNRELTVGEELVAHGSRVFDRMLSWLERRSAFTVQQLPKRHTSGETLMTAVKPVNASIGQLRMQEQNRYLFAFTWRITYRADDKRQELHTVLIDDEGRRLPLREETPAANDAVDLAQLLADAEPMPPEMNPDGQLLPPKLPPVTQLVHLAETARKYAIYHADLRCVGHEAEILPRLYKTLNRLTTYYQMQIEEIYDTHDPTGERRRMLEDDLQRKIAEEVENHRLRVQVELISYVALAIPTAVATITLTDGQFHTDIEVVQDRYRGTLRRPACHACGQQTATVALDLHGHVTCDDCIRQCATCQGIVCAQCGVVPCPVCGRANCDGCGQMCWACGERACSEHIGACPVCGDNVCHACQTECAVCGVRQCRSHLRLDCVAGPDGEPELICASCAIRCPGCQQYTAHAGLCSASGQRFCANCLVTCASCGRAVGPGFYLVSPVDRRSYCQQCAVECPACHEIAPSLASCAVCGTEGCANCVPRCTCCERAVCAAHGIKLESCGHTVCNRDIEVCAIGQELVCPTCRQPCAICDRLYCDTHLRVCAQCGQEYCRECVRASGLCDTCATVAKSGAPATIAQQPWAKHTAVAQLAPYYRWVCSSNLRFDIYFGEGSMMSGAVVVVERSEEGERVVHTRRVTAIERVRGMLGL
;
A
#
# COMPACT_ATOMS: atom_id res chain seq x y z
N MET A 1 -56.45 31.17 -42.32
CA MET A 1 -57.03 29.97 -41.67
C MET A 1 -57.44 30.34 -40.26
N THR A 2 -58.72 30.18 -39.96
CA THR A 2 -59.48 30.76 -38.85
C THR A 2 -59.15 30.13 -37.49
N ARG A 3 -58.83 30.96 -36.49
CA ARG A 3 -58.74 30.58 -35.07
C ARG A 3 -60.14 30.33 -34.52
N LYS A 4 -60.45 29.08 -34.15
CA LYS A 4 -61.59 28.74 -33.28
C LYS A 4 -61.14 28.84 -31.82
N HIS A 5 -61.87 29.63 -31.03
CA HIS A 5 -61.81 29.65 -29.57
C HIS A 5 -62.25 28.30 -28.99
N GLY A 6 -61.36 27.64 -28.26
CA GLY A 6 -61.67 26.53 -27.37
C GLY A 6 -62.00 27.07 -25.97
N ARG A 7 -63.21 26.78 -25.51
CA ARG A 7 -63.79 27.15 -24.21
C ARG A 7 -63.02 26.44 -23.08
N ALA A 8 -62.57 27.18 -22.07
CA ALA A 8 -61.84 26.63 -20.92
C ALA A 8 -62.74 25.70 -20.08
N VAL A 9 -62.28 24.46 -19.88
CA VAL A 9 -62.82 23.51 -18.91
C VAL A 9 -62.21 23.84 -17.54
N ALA A 10 -63.01 23.89 -16.47
CA ALA A 10 -62.51 24.15 -15.11
C ALA A 10 -61.73 22.94 -14.57
N PRO A 11 -60.71 23.15 -13.72
CA PRO A 11 -59.99 22.06 -13.07
C PRO A 11 -60.90 21.29 -12.09
N PRO A 12 -60.67 19.97 -11.91
CA PRO A 12 -61.48 19.11 -11.04
C PRO A 12 -61.28 19.45 -9.55
N ALA A 13 -62.23 19.02 -8.70
CA ALA A 13 -62.22 19.22 -7.25
C ALA A 13 -60.94 18.70 -6.62
N ASP A 14 -60.37 19.49 -5.71
CA ASP A 14 -59.20 19.10 -4.92
C ASP A 14 -59.64 18.08 -3.86
N HIS A 15 -59.73 16.80 -4.24
CA HIS A 15 -60.22 15.71 -3.40
C HIS A 15 -59.51 15.62 -2.04
N ALA A 16 -58.26 16.10 -1.95
CA ALA A 16 -57.49 16.17 -0.72
C ALA A 16 -58.09 17.15 0.30
N LEU A 17 -58.55 18.33 -0.14
CA LEU A 17 -59.11 19.36 0.74
C LEU A 17 -60.45 18.93 1.33
N TYR A 18 -61.26 18.24 0.53
CA TYR A 18 -62.50 17.61 0.97
C TYR A 18 -62.23 16.55 2.05
N SER A 19 -61.33 15.59 1.77
CA SER A 19 -60.98 14.54 2.73
C SER A 19 -60.44 15.12 4.04
N PHE A 20 -59.48 16.05 3.97
CA PHE A 20 -58.93 16.73 5.15
C PHE A 20 -60.00 17.41 5.99
N THR A 21 -60.90 18.16 5.35
CA THR A 21 -61.95 18.91 6.05
C THR A 21 -62.94 17.97 6.72
N SER A 22 -63.33 16.88 6.03
CA SER A 22 -64.20 15.87 6.62
C SER A 22 -63.54 15.15 7.80
N GLU A 23 -62.26 14.78 7.67
CA GLU A 23 -61.52 14.11 8.73
C GLU A 23 -61.30 15.02 9.94
N PHE A 24 -60.95 16.29 9.71
CA PHE A 24 -60.80 17.30 10.77
C PHE A 24 -62.05 17.38 11.66
N PHE A 25 -63.22 17.56 11.05
CA PHE A 25 -64.46 17.71 11.82
C PHE A 25 -64.85 16.41 12.53
N ARG A 26 -64.71 15.24 11.86
CA ARG A 26 -64.95 13.94 12.49
C ARG A 26 -64.02 13.69 13.68
N LEU A 27 -62.74 14.00 13.54
CA LEU A 27 -61.72 13.83 14.59
C LEU A 27 -62.07 14.62 15.85
N PHE A 28 -62.60 15.83 15.69
CA PHE A 28 -63.01 16.69 16.81
C PHE A 28 -64.48 16.51 17.23
N GLY A 29 -65.09 15.37 16.87
CA GLY A 29 -66.41 14.96 17.34
C GLY A 29 -67.59 15.70 16.71
N ALA A 30 -67.36 16.50 15.66
CA ALA A 30 -68.44 17.12 14.91
C ALA A 30 -69.15 16.10 14.02
N THR A 31 -70.46 16.27 13.84
CA THR A 31 -71.24 15.42 12.94
C THR A 31 -71.17 15.97 11.53
N VAL A 32 -70.62 15.20 10.60
CA VAL A 32 -70.46 15.59 9.19
C VAL A 32 -71.52 14.88 8.35
N HIS A 33 -72.36 15.65 7.67
CA HIS A 33 -73.37 15.17 6.73
C HIS A 33 -72.94 15.49 5.29
N GLU A 34 -73.01 14.49 4.43
CA GLU A 34 -72.68 14.59 3.00
C GLU A 34 -74.00 14.65 2.20
N PRO A 35 -74.42 15.83 1.73
CA PRO A 35 -75.73 15.99 1.07
C PRO A 35 -75.82 15.34 -0.32
N ASP A 36 -74.69 15.03 -0.98
CA ASP A 36 -74.65 14.25 -2.23
C ASP A 36 -73.53 13.19 -2.17
N PRO A 37 -73.86 11.88 -2.12
CA PRO A 37 -72.87 10.81 -2.08
C PRO A 37 -72.14 10.57 -3.41
N ARG A 38 -72.59 11.18 -4.53
CA ARG A 38 -71.97 11.01 -5.86
C ARG A 38 -71.08 12.19 -6.27
N GLY A 39 -71.26 13.37 -5.65
CA GLY A 39 -70.45 14.56 -5.87
C GLY A 39 -69.81 15.05 -4.57
N LYS A 40 -68.49 14.91 -4.42
CA LYS A 40 -67.70 15.44 -3.27
C LYS A 40 -67.56 16.96 -3.35
N GLU A 41 -68.68 17.68 -3.35
CA GLU A 41 -68.73 19.11 -3.63
C GLU A 41 -69.18 19.94 -2.42
N ARG A 42 -69.90 19.34 -1.47
CA ARG A 42 -70.48 20.03 -0.30
C ARG A 42 -70.41 19.20 0.98
N LEU A 43 -70.28 19.86 2.12
CA LEU A 43 -70.31 19.27 3.48
C LEU A 43 -71.17 20.12 4.40
N ALA A 44 -72.11 19.50 5.12
CA ALA A 44 -72.85 20.14 6.20
C ALA A 44 -72.32 19.61 7.54
N VAL A 45 -71.80 20.49 8.38
CA VAL A 45 -71.13 20.11 9.63
C VAL A 45 -71.88 20.69 10.81
N ARG A 46 -72.28 19.84 11.77
CA ARG A 46 -72.77 20.27 13.09
C ARG A 46 -71.62 20.24 14.08
N LEU A 47 -71.31 21.40 14.64
CA LEU A 47 -70.13 21.60 15.49
C LEU A 47 -70.41 21.21 16.95
N THR A 48 -69.37 20.75 17.66
CA THR A 48 -69.40 20.58 19.12
C THR A 48 -69.37 21.95 19.81
N PRO A 49 -69.74 22.09 21.10
CA PRO A 49 -69.72 23.38 21.79
C PRO A 49 -68.37 24.10 21.73
N GLU A 50 -67.26 23.35 21.84
CA GLU A 50 -65.91 23.91 21.76
C GLU A 50 -65.57 24.40 20.34
N LEU A 51 -65.91 23.60 19.32
CA LEU A 51 -65.73 24.01 17.92
C LEU A 51 -66.64 25.19 17.58
N ALA A 52 -67.87 25.22 18.08
CA ALA A 52 -68.81 26.30 17.83
C ALA A 52 -68.30 27.64 18.36
N ALA A 53 -67.67 27.65 19.54
CA ALA A 53 -67.02 28.83 20.10
C ALA A 53 -65.83 29.31 19.25
N HIS A 54 -65.05 28.40 18.65
CA HIS A 54 -63.90 28.75 17.81
C HIS A 54 -64.29 29.19 16.40
N PHE A 55 -65.29 28.53 15.81
CA PHE A 55 -65.81 28.83 14.48
C PHE A 55 -66.91 29.89 14.48
N ASP A 56 -67.34 30.37 15.65
CA ASP A 56 -68.38 31.40 15.82
C ASP A 56 -69.70 31.02 15.11
N ALA A 57 -70.03 29.72 15.12
CA ALA A 57 -71.20 29.15 14.45
C ALA A 57 -71.56 27.79 15.06
N ASN A 58 -72.84 27.43 15.12
CA ASN A 58 -73.28 26.10 15.60
C ASN A 58 -73.24 25.02 14.49
N SER A 59 -73.28 25.45 13.24
CA SER A 59 -73.21 24.59 12.06
C SER A 59 -72.57 25.34 10.90
N LEU A 60 -71.84 24.61 10.06
CA LEU A 60 -71.22 25.15 8.85
C LEU A 60 -71.78 24.44 7.62
N SER A 61 -72.07 25.20 6.57
CA SER A 61 -72.34 24.68 5.23
C SER A 61 -71.14 25.01 4.34
N LEU A 62 -70.42 23.99 3.89
CA LEU A 62 -69.12 24.13 3.23
C LEU A 62 -69.21 23.70 1.78
N CYS A 63 -68.59 24.45 0.88
CA CYS A 63 -68.47 24.09 -0.54
C CYS A 63 -67.00 24.11 -1.00
N PHE A 64 -66.66 23.30 -2.00
CA PHE A 64 -65.29 23.16 -2.53
C PHE A 64 -65.15 23.72 -3.95
N HIS A 65 -66.21 24.33 -4.47
CA HIS A 65 -66.27 24.91 -5.82
C HIS A 65 -66.88 26.30 -5.82
N ASN A 66 -66.23 27.22 -6.54
CA ASN A 66 -66.61 28.63 -6.63
C ASN A 66 -67.75 28.92 -7.64
N ARG A 67 -68.27 27.91 -8.35
CA ARG A 67 -69.21 28.15 -9.47
C ARG A 67 -70.65 28.44 -9.03
N GLU A 68 -71.06 28.06 -7.82
CA GLU A 68 -72.43 28.25 -7.31
C GLU A 68 -72.45 28.41 -5.78
N LEU A 69 -71.86 29.49 -5.26
CA LEU A 69 -71.96 29.84 -3.84
C LEU A 69 -73.40 30.26 -3.49
N THR A 70 -74.09 29.48 -2.67
CA THR A 70 -75.39 29.90 -2.13
C THR A 70 -75.23 30.74 -0.86
N VAL A 71 -76.25 31.53 -0.52
CA VAL A 71 -76.24 32.40 0.66
C VAL A 71 -76.14 31.53 1.93
N GLY A 72 -75.06 31.71 2.69
CA GLY A 72 -74.78 30.94 3.91
C GLY A 72 -73.81 29.77 3.73
N GLU A 73 -73.30 29.53 2.52
CA GLU A 73 -72.21 28.58 2.29
C GLU A 73 -70.83 29.26 2.36
N GLU A 74 -69.87 28.60 3.03
CA GLU A 74 -68.48 29.02 3.08
C GLU A 74 -67.62 28.18 2.11
N LEU A 75 -66.88 28.86 1.24
CA LEU A 75 -65.92 28.20 0.35
C LEU A 75 -64.70 27.72 1.15
N VAL A 76 -64.42 26.42 1.08
CA VAL A 76 -63.19 25.84 1.59
C VAL A 76 -62.17 25.85 0.46
N ALA A 77 -61.17 26.72 0.61
CA ALA A 77 -60.01 26.82 -0.26
C ALA A 77 -58.76 27.15 0.57
N HIS A 78 -57.58 26.96 0.01
CA HIS A 78 -56.34 27.46 0.62
C HIS A 78 -56.45 28.99 0.82
N GLY A 79 -56.25 29.47 2.05
CA GLY A 79 -56.42 30.88 2.44
C GLY A 79 -57.86 31.32 2.67
N SER A 80 -58.83 30.41 2.69
CA SER A 80 -60.20 30.73 3.13
C SER A 80 -60.27 30.86 4.65
N ARG A 81 -61.17 31.72 5.16
CA ARG A 81 -61.37 31.93 6.60
C ARG A 81 -61.64 30.64 7.36
N VAL A 82 -62.47 29.74 6.83
CA VAL A 82 -62.79 28.46 7.47
C VAL A 82 -61.56 27.57 7.55
N PHE A 83 -60.75 27.51 6.49
CA PHE A 83 -59.53 26.74 6.46
C PHE A 83 -58.48 27.30 7.43
N ASP A 84 -58.30 28.61 7.48
CA ASP A 84 -57.39 29.26 8.44
C ASP A 84 -57.83 29.03 9.89
N ARG A 85 -59.14 28.98 10.15
CA ARG A 85 -59.67 28.61 11.48
C ARG A 85 -59.42 27.14 11.81
N MET A 86 -59.54 26.22 10.85
CA MET A 86 -59.15 24.81 11.06
C MET A 86 -57.67 24.69 11.41
N LEU A 87 -56.78 25.38 10.68
CA LEU A 87 -55.35 25.38 10.98
C LEU A 87 -55.04 26.00 12.36
N SER A 88 -55.65 27.14 12.68
CA SER A 88 -55.50 27.81 13.98
C SER A 88 -55.96 26.95 15.15
N TRP A 89 -56.95 26.07 14.93
CA TRP A 89 -57.40 25.10 15.92
C TRP A 89 -56.36 24.00 16.17
N LEU A 90 -55.76 23.47 15.10
CA LEU A 90 -54.71 22.46 15.18
C LEU A 90 -53.46 22.98 15.91
N GLU A 91 -53.01 24.20 15.58
CA GLU A 91 -51.83 24.82 16.20
C GLU A 91 -51.93 24.94 17.73
N ARG A 92 -53.15 25.10 18.28
CA ARG A 92 -53.36 25.21 19.74
C ARG A 92 -53.36 23.85 20.46
N ARG A 93 -53.52 22.75 19.73
CA ARG A 93 -53.75 21.41 20.30
C ARG A 93 -52.62 20.42 20.03
N SER A 94 -51.83 20.64 18.98
CA SER A 94 -50.69 19.77 18.69
C SER A 94 -49.44 20.23 19.45
N ALA A 95 -48.90 19.37 20.31
CA ALA A 95 -47.54 19.57 20.82
C ALA A 95 -46.85 18.23 21.07
N PHE A 96 -47.55 17.28 21.70
CA PHE A 96 -46.95 16.01 22.11
C PHE A 96 -47.99 14.90 22.27
N THR A 97 -47.65 13.67 21.90
CA THR A 97 -48.41 12.47 22.27
C THR A 97 -47.49 11.28 22.53
N VAL A 98 -47.92 10.39 23.42
CA VAL A 98 -47.28 9.10 23.69
C VAL A 98 -48.21 7.99 23.24
N GLN A 99 -47.73 7.16 22.33
CA GLN A 99 -48.49 6.02 21.82
C GLN A 99 -47.66 4.75 21.99
N GLN A 100 -48.32 3.60 22.04
CA GLN A 100 -47.69 2.29 22.16
C GLN A 100 -48.07 1.44 20.96
N LEU A 101 -47.08 0.74 20.40
CA LEU A 101 -47.33 -0.24 19.35
C LEU A 101 -47.85 -1.57 19.93
N PRO A 102 -48.73 -2.28 19.23
CA PRO A 102 -49.27 -3.55 19.70
C PRO A 102 -48.20 -4.65 19.71
N LYS A 103 -48.33 -5.59 20.65
CA LYS A 103 -47.48 -6.79 20.71
C LYS A 103 -47.98 -7.84 19.73
N ARG A 104 -47.34 -7.98 18.57
CA ARG A 104 -47.65 -9.00 17.54
C ARG A 104 -46.93 -10.33 17.78
N HIS A 105 -45.75 -10.31 18.41
CA HIS A 105 -44.88 -11.47 18.59
C HIS A 105 -44.59 -11.77 20.07
N THR A 106 -45.46 -12.51 20.75
CA THR A 106 -45.37 -12.76 22.20
C THR A 106 -44.65 -14.05 22.60
N SER A 107 -44.32 -14.94 21.66
CA SER A 107 -43.63 -16.20 21.98
C SER A 107 -42.26 -15.94 22.63
N GLY A 108 -41.99 -16.64 23.73
CA GLY A 108 -40.69 -16.64 24.40
C GLY A 108 -39.70 -17.64 23.81
N GLU A 109 -40.16 -18.63 23.04
CA GLU A 109 -39.32 -19.71 22.50
C GLU A 109 -38.21 -19.17 21.59
N THR A 110 -38.52 -18.16 20.77
CA THR A 110 -37.55 -17.50 19.88
C THR A 110 -36.37 -16.89 20.65
N LEU A 111 -36.60 -16.36 21.85
CA LEU A 111 -35.54 -15.81 22.71
C LEU A 111 -34.69 -16.92 23.34
N MET A 112 -35.31 -18.05 23.69
CA MET A 112 -34.61 -19.20 24.30
C MET A 112 -33.71 -19.92 23.33
N THR A 113 -34.11 -20.04 22.06
CA THR A 113 -33.31 -20.64 21.00
C THR A 113 -32.48 -19.62 20.23
N ALA A 114 -32.46 -18.36 20.65
CA ALA A 114 -31.78 -17.28 19.95
C ALA A 114 -30.27 -17.49 19.86
N VAL A 115 -29.72 -18.14 20.89
CA VAL A 115 -28.29 -18.36 21.08
C VAL A 115 -28.04 -19.83 21.43
N LYS A 116 -27.06 -20.44 20.77
CA LYS A 116 -26.59 -21.81 20.97
C LYS A 116 -25.12 -21.79 21.41
N PRO A 117 -24.84 -21.98 22.71
CA PRO A 117 -23.48 -22.12 23.20
C PRO A 117 -22.77 -23.37 22.63
N VAL A 118 -21.49 -23.25 22.29
CA VAL A 118 -20.66 -24.35 21.73
C VAL A 118 -19.75 -24.97 22.79
N ASN A 119 -18.98 -24.15 23.51
CA ASN A 119 -18.05 -24.58 24.57
C ASN A 119 -18.41 -24.00 25.96
N ALA A 120 -19.63 -23.48 26.09
CA ALA A 120 -20.13 -22.89 27.32
C ALA A 120 -21.52 -23.45 27.62
N SER A 121 -22.00 -23.22 28.84
CA SER A 121 -23.34 -23.53 29.32
C SER A 121 -24.06 -22.25 29.75
N ILE A 122 -25.39 -22.27 29.75
CA ILE A 122 -26.21 -21.17 30.25
C ILE A 122 -26.34 -21.33 31.76
N GLY A 123 -25.73 -20.43 32.53
CA GLY A 123 -25.77 -20.44 33.98
C GLY A 123 -27.02 -19.79 34.55
N GLN A 124 -27.33 -18.56 34.10
CA GLN A 124 -28.52 -17.81 34.51
C GLN A 124 -29.21 -17.20 33.30
N LEU A 125 -30.54 -17.16 33.34
CA LEU A 125 -31.39 -16.51 32.35
C LEU A 125 -32.37 -15.58 33.08
N ARG A 126 -32.42 -14.31 32.67
CA ARG A 126 -33.42 -13.34 33.14
C ARG A 126 -34.15 -12.75 31.94
N MET A 127 -35.47 -12.72 32.00
CA MET A 127 -36.31 -12.13 30.96
C MET A 127 -37.04 -10.92 31.53
N GLN A 128 -37.00 -9.81 30.79
CA GLN A 128 -37.68 -8.57 31.15
C GLN A 128 -38.40 -8.00 29.94
N GLU A 129 -39.59 -7.46 30.16
CA GLU A 129 -40.28 -6.65 29.16
C GLU A 129 -40.02 -5.17 29.44
N GLN A 130 -39.64 -4.44 28.40
CA GLN A 130 -39.39 -3.01 28.46
C GLN A 130 -39.93 -2.33 27.19
N ASN A 131 -40.08 -1.02 27.24
CA ASN A 131 -40.42 -0.22 26.07
C ASN A 131 -39.17 0.51 25.59
N ARG A 132 -38.85 0.37 24.30
CA ARG A 132 -37.93 1.27 23.61
C ARG A 132 -38.74 2.36 22.92
N TYR A 133 -38.18 3.56 22.78
CA TYR A 133 -38.91 4.68 22.20
C TYR A 133 -38.34 5.08 20.85
N LEU A 134 -39.23 5.33 19.89
CA LEU A 134 -38.94 6.15 18.72
C LEU A 134 -39.59 7.52 18.88
N PHE A 135 -38.90 8.55 18.44
CA PHE A 135 -39.38 9.92 18.49
C PHE A 135 -39.50 10.48 17.08
N ALA A 136 -40.71 10.83 16.68
CA ALA A 136 -40.98 11.50 15.41
C ALA A 136 -41.20 12.99 15.67
N PHE A 137 -40.24 13.84 15.28
CA PHE A 137 -40.32 15.30 15.41
C PHE A 137 -40.75 15.94 14.10
N THR A 138 -41.85 16.67 14.10
CA THR A 138 -42.38 17.34 12.90
C THR A 138 -42.11 18.84 12.98
N TRP A 139 -41.36 19.33 12.01
CA TRP A 139 -40.87 20.70 11.90
C TRP A 139 -41.59 21.45 10.79
N ARG A 140 -41.97 22.70 11.06
CA ARG A 140 -42.32 23.68 10.03
C ARG A 140 -41.05 24.35 9.56
N ILE A 141 -40.77 24.28 8.26
CA ILE A 141 -39.70 25.07 7.66
C ILE A 141 -40.35 26.14 6.79
N THR A 142 -40.07 27.40 7.10
CA THR A 142 -40.56 28.56 6.36
C THR A 142 -39.40 29.27 5.69
N TYR A 143 -39.46 29.34 4.36
CA TYR A 143 -38.51 30.07 3.52
C TYR A 143 -39.17 31.38 3.11
N ARG A 144 -38.49 32.51 3.34
CA ARG A 144 -39.00 33.84 3.03
C ARG A 144 -37.96 34.64 2.26
N ALA A 145 -38.33 35.07 1.06
CA ALA A 145 -37.60 36.04 0.24
C ALA A 145 -38.64 37.01 -0.35
N ASP A 146 -38.67 37.16 -1.68
CA ASP A 146 -39.73 37.85 -2.41
C ASP A 146 -41.07 37.08 -2.33
N ASP A 147 -41.01 35.76 -2.14
CA ASP A 147 -42.14 34.88 -1.84
C ASP A 147 -42.01 34.19 -0.47
N LYS A 148 -43.13 33.63 0.02
CA LYS A 148 -43.17 32.80 1.24
C LYS A 148 -43.48 31.36 0.85
N ARG A 149 -42.61 30.43 1.25
CA ARG A 149 -42.81 28.97 1.07
C ARG A 149 -42.77 28.29 2.42
N GLN A 150 -43.60 27.26 2.60
CA GLN A 150 -43.66 26.49 3.83
C GLN A 150 -43.73 25.00 3.50
N GLU A 151 -43.01 24.19 4.28
CA GLU A 151 -43.08 22.74 4.22
C GLU A 151 -43.06 22.13 5.63
N LEU A 152 -43.56 20.90 5.72
CA LEU A 152 -43.45 20.07 6.92
C LEU A 152 -42.36 19.04 6.68
N HIS A 153 -41.46 18.88 7.66
CA HIS A 153 -40.39 17.89 7.62
C HIS A 153 -40.39 17.10 8.92
N THR A 154 -40.46 15.77 8.83
CA THR A 154 -40.47 14.89 10.00
C THR A 154 -39.16 14.15 10.12
N VAL A 155 -38.54 14.23 11.31
CA VAL A 155 -37.31 13.52 11.66
C VAL A 155 -37.63 12.43 12.66
N LEU A 156 -37.36 11.17 12.30
CA LEU A 156 -37.52 10.01 13.17
C LEU A 156 -36.16 9.66 13.79
N ILE A 157 -36.10 9.58 15.12
CA ILE A 157 -34.91 9.17 15.87
C ILE A 157 -35.23 8.09 16.90
N ASP A 158 -34.27 7.22 17.21
CA ASP A 158 -34.37 6.27 18.32
C ASP A 158 -33.97 6.88 19.67
N ASP A 159 -34.06 6.08 20.73
CA ASP A 159 -33.68 6.41 22.10
C ASP A 159 -32.17 6.72 22.26
N GLU A 160 -31.34 6.25 21.34
CA GLU A 160 -29.91 6.56 21.25
C GLU A 160 -29.60 7.82 20.40
N GLY A 161 -30.61 8.47 19.84
CA GLY A 161 -30.48 9.69 19.03
C GLY A 161 -30.04 9.44 17.58
N ARG A 162 -30.09 8.20 17.10
CA ARG A 162 -29.78 7.86 15.71
C ARG A 162 -31.00 8.13 14.84
N ARG A 163 -30.78 8.78 13.69
CA ARG A 163 -31.83 9.02 12.69
C ARG A 163 -32.18 7.73 11.97
N LEU A 164 -33.46 7.39 11.95
CA LEU A 164 -33.99 6.29 11.17
C LEU A 164 -34.55 6.83 9.85
N PRO A 165 -34.14 6.28 8.69
CA PRO A 165 -34.65 6.74 7.40
C PRO A 165 -36.15 6.42 7.28
N LEU A 166 -36.91 7.37 6.74
CA LEU A 166 -38.33 7.16 6.43
C LEU A 166 -38.49 6.54 5.04
N ARG A 167 -39.46 5.65 4.89
CA ARG A 167 -39.74 4.96 3.61
C ARG A 167 -40.08 5.91 2.47
N GLU A 168 -40.71 7.04 2.77
CA GLU A 168 -41.04 8.10 1.81
C GLU A 168 -39.78 8.77 1.22
N GLU A 169 -38.70 8.87 2.00
CA GLU A 169 -37.44 9.46 1.56
C GLU A 169 -36.61 8.46 0.74
N THR A 170 -36.59 7.20 1.16
CA THR A 170 -35.72 6.17 0.59
C THR A 170 -36.47 4.84 0.41
N PRO A 171 -37.30 4.69 -0.64
CA PRO A 171 -38.16 3.51 -0.82
C PRO A 171 -37.40 2.18 -0.97
N ALA A 172 -36.14 2.25 -1.38
CA ALA A 172 -35.27 1.10 -1.65
C ALA A 172 -34.37 0.69 -0.47
N ALA A 173 -34.37 1.43 0.65
CA ALA A 173 -33.55 1.09 1.80
C ALA A 173 -34.26 0.02 2.67
N ASN A 174 -33.60 -1.11 2.90
CA ASN A 174 -34.14 -2.23 3.69
C ASN A 174 -34.47 -1.84 5.14
N ASP A 175 -33.80 -0.81 5.68
CA ASP A 175 -34.00 -0.33 7.06
C ASP A 175 -34.98 0.85 7.15
N ALA A 176 -35.63 1.23 6.05
CA ALA A 176 -36.55 2.36 6.04
C ALA A 176 -37.83 2.08 6.84
N VAL A 177 -38.20 3.04 7.68
CA VAL A 177 -39.35 2.94 8.57
C VAL A 177 -40.60 3.52 7.91
N ASP A 178 -41.68 2.74 7.93
CA ASP A 178 -43.00 3.16 7.50
C ASP A 178 -43.73 3.87 8.65
N LEU A 179 -43.45 5.16 8.86
CA LEU A 179 -43.99 5.92 9.99
C LEU A 179 -45.52 6.05 9.93
N ALA A 180 -46.10 6.16 8.74
CA ALA A 180 -47.55 6.22 8.56
C ALA A 180 -48.21 4.92 9.09
N GLN A 181 -47.65 3.76 8.74
CA GLN A 181 -48.13 2.47 9.26
C GLN A 181 -47.94 2.37 10.78
N LEU A 182 -46.79 2.82 11.31
CA LEU A 182 -46.56 2.82 12.77
C LEU A 182 -47.59 3.67 13.50
N LEU A 183 -47.86 4.89 13.03
CA LEU A 183 -48.83 5.80 13.65
C LEU A 183 -50.27 5.28 13.52
N ALA A 184 -50.59 4.56 12.44
CA ALA A 184 -51.91 3.95 12.25
C ALA A 184 -52.15 2.75 13.19
N ASP A 185 -51.11 1.96 13.46
CA ASP A 185 -51.17 0.81 14.37
C ASP A 185 -51.04 1.21 15.85
N ALA A 186 -50.50 2.39 16.14
CA ALA A 186 -50.21 2.81 17.50
C ALA A 186 -51.48 3.23 18.25
N GLU A 187 -51.60 2.78 19.49
CA GLU A 187 -52.71 3.12 20.38
C GLU A 187 -52.25 4.13 21.44
N PRO A 188 -53.11 5.06 21.90
CA PRO A 188 -52.80 5.94 23.02
C PRO A 188 -52.37 5.13 24.25
N MET A 189 -51.25 5.50 24.86
CA MET A 189 -50.79 4.80 26.06
C MET A 189 -51.80 5.01 27.20
N PRO A 190 -52.30 3.94 27.84
CA PRO A 190 -53.26 4.08 28.94
C PRO A 190 -52.59 4.78 30.12
N PRO A 191 -53.28 5.72 30.78
CA PRO A 191 -52.72 6.40 31.95
C PRO A 191 -52.50 5.41 33.10
N GLU A 192 -51.27 5.35 33.62
CA GLU A 192 -50.97 4.61 34.85
C GLU A 192 -51.43 5.44 36.06
N MET A 193 -52.07 4.81 37.05
CA MET A 193 -52.42 5.44 38.33
C MET A 193 -51.59 4.80 39.44
N ASN A 194 -51.13 5.61 40.40
CA ASN A 194 -50.53 5.10 41.62
C ASN A 194 -51.61 4.49 42.56
N PRO A 195 -51.22 3.79 43.64
CA PRO A 195 -52.17 3.24 44.61
C PRO A 195 -53.12 4.27 45.23
N ASP A 196 -52.76 5.55 45.22
CA ASP A 196 -53.53 6.68 45.72
C ASP A 196 -54.46 7.31 44.66
N GLY A 197 -54.58 6.69 43.48
CA GLY A 197 -55.44 7.17 42.38
C GLY A 197 -54.90 8.38 41.61
N GLN A 198 -53.66 8.79 41.84
CA GLN A 198 -53.00 9.87 41.10
C GLN A 198 -52.43 9.36 39.79
N LEU A 199 -52.62 10.14 38.72
CA LEU A 199 -52.04 9.87 37.40
C LEU A 199 -50.52 9.98 37.45
N LEU A 200 -49.83 8.90 37.10
CA LEU A 200 -48.39 8.87 36.96
C LEU A 200 -48.00 9.46 35.59
N PRO A 201 -46.90 10.23 35.52
CA PRO A 201 -46.37 10.68 34.23
C PRO A 201 -45.97 9.47 33.38
N PRO A 202 -46.09 9.55 32.04
CA PRO A 202 -45.61 8.48 31.17
C PRO A 202 -44.12 8.25 31.39
N LYS A 203 -43.69 6.97 31.36
CA LYS A 203 -42.30 6.54 31.58
C LYS A 203 -41.41 6.92 30.38
N LEU A 204 -41.14 8.21 30.22
CA LEU A 204 -40.25 8.74 29.20
C LEU A 204 -38.80 8.78 29.70
N PRO A 205 -37.82 8.88 28.78
CA PRO A 205 -36.45 9.18 29.15
C PRO A 205 -36.32 10.47 29.97
N PRO A 206 -35.24 10.64 30.74
CA PRO A 206 -34.98 11.88 31.48
C PRO A 206 -35.05 13.11 30.58
N VAL A 207 -35.53 14.23 31.12
CA VAL A 207 -35.68 15.50 30.37
C VAL A 207 -34.39 15.93 29.67
N THR A 208 -33.24 15.71 30.28
CA THR A 208 -31.92 15.98 29.68
C THR A 208 -31.68 15.20 28.39
N GLN A 209 -32.08 13.92 28.36
CA GLN A 209 -32.01 13.08 27.17
C GLN A 209 -33.02 13.53 26.13
N LEU A 210 -34.27 13.85 26.51
CA LEU A 210 -35.28 14.37 25.58
C LEU A 210 -34.84 15.68 24.91
N VAL A 211 -34.22 16.60 25.65
CA VAL A 211 -33.64 17.83 25.09
C VAL A 211 -32.52 17.51 24.10
N HIS A 212 -31.65 16.55 24.42
CA HIS A 212 -30.58 16.13 23.51
C HIS A 212 -31.11 15.51 22.21
N LEU A 213 -32.13 14.67 22.32
CA LEU A 213 -32.85 14.07 21.20
C LEU A 213 -33.50 15.15 20.32
N ALA A 214 -34.20 16.12 20.93
CA ALA A 214 -34.82 17.23 20.21
C ALA A 214 -33.79 18.12 19.49
N GLU A 215 -32.67 18.46 20.13
CA GLU A 215 -31.60 19.24 19.50
C GLU A 215 -30.92 18.46 18.36
N THR A 216 -30.79 17.14 18.51
CA THR A 216 -30.28 16.27 17.44
C THR A 216 -31.24 16.26 16.25
N ALA A 217 -32.54 16.09 16.48
CA ALA A 217 -33.56 16.18 15.44
C ALA A 217 -33.59 17.57 14.77
N ARG A 218 -33.42 18.64 15.56
CA ARG A 218 -33.35 20.01 15.05
C ARG A 218 -32.19 20.21 14.07
N LYS A 219 -31.01 19.66 14.37
CA LYS A 219 -29.85 19.71 13.46
C LYS A 219 -30.16 19.06 12.12
N TYR A 220 -30.85 17.91 12.11
CA TYR A 220 -31.28 17.28 10.86
C TYR A 220 -32.30 18.13 10.11
N ALA A 221 -33.25 18.77 10.79
CA ALA A 221 -34.22 19.66 10.16
C ALA A 221 -33.56 20.92 9.56
N ILE A 222 -32.57 21.51 10.25
CA ILE A 222 -31.77 22.63 9.73
C ILE A 222 -30.96 22.17 8.51
N TYR A 223 -30.32 21.01 8.59
CA TYR A 223 -29.57 20.46 7.46
C TYR A 223 -30.45 20.22 6.23
N HIS A 224 -31.66 19.66 6.43
CA HIS A 224 -32.65 19.55 5.35
C HIS A 224 -32.99 20.93 4.77
N ALA A 225 -33.23 21.92 5.63
CA ALA A 225 -33.52 23.28 5.18
C ALA A 225 -32.38 23.88 4.34
N ASP A 226 -31.14 23.72 4.78
CA ASP A 226 -29.95 24.21 4.07
C ASP A 226 -29.81 23.58 2.67
N LEU A 227 -30.07 22.28 2.53
CA LEU A 227 -30.08 21.62 1.22
C LEU A 227 -31.16 22.20 0.29
N ARG A 228 -32.32 22.55 0.84
CA ARG A 228 -33.43 23.16 0.08
C ARG A 228 -33.14 24.61 -0.27
N CYS A 229 -32.40 25.34 0.56
CA CYS A 229 -31.96 26.71 0.28
C CYS A 229 -31.25 26.82 -1.07
N VAL A 230 -30.38 25.86 -1.42
CA VAL A 230 -29.67 25.86 -2.70
C VAL A 230 -30.64 25.88 -3.89
N GLY A 231 -31.70 25.06 -3.83
CA GLY A 231 -32.75 25.04 -4.85
C GLY A 231 -33.53 26.35 -4.89
N HIS A 232 -33.87 26.90 -3.73
CA HIS A 232 -34.61 28.16 -3.65
C HIS A 232 -33.76 29.36 -4.13
N GLU A 233 -32.48 29.43 -3.78
CA GLU A 233 -31.56 30.45 -4.27
C GLU A 233 -31.42 30.41 -5.80
N ALA A 234 -31.33 29.22 -6.38
CA ALA A 234 -31.28 29.05 -7.84
C ALA A 234 -32.54 29.61 -8.54
N GLU A 235 -33.69 29.63 -7.88
CA GLU A 235 -34.93 30.23 -8.40
C GLU A 235 -35.06 31.74 -8.10
N ILE A 236 -34.51 32.20 -6.96
CA ILE A 236 -34.58 33.61 -6.53
C ILE A 236 -33.59 34.47 -7.32
N LEU A 237 -32.35 34.00 -7.51
CA LEU A 237 -31.27 34.79 -8.15
C LEU A 237 -31.65 35.29 -9.55
N PRO A 238 -32.20 34.48 -10.48
CA PRO A 238 -32.61 34.98 -11.80
C PRO A 238 -33.70 36.05 -11.73
N ARG A 239 -34.62 35.96 -10.75
CA ARG A 239 -35.66 36.98 -10.53
C ARG A 239 -35.05 38.28 -10.02
N LEU A 240 -34.15 38.20 -9.04
CA LEU A 240 -33.41 39.36 -8.53
C LEU A 240 -32.60 40.03 -9.65
N TYR A 241 -31.80 39.28 -10.43
CA TYR A 241 -31.02 39.84 -11.54
C TYR A 241 -31.91 40.55 -12.56
N LYS A 242 -33.07 39.97 -12.89
CA LYS A 242 -34.03 40.59 -13.81
C LYS A 242 -34.60 41.90 -13.25
N THR A 243 -34.89 41.96 -11.96
CA THR A 243 -35.39 43.18 -11.29
C THR A 243 -34.30 44.24 -11.20
N LEU A 244 -33.08 43.87 -10.78
CA LEU A 244 -31.94 44.79 -10.69
C LEU A 244 -31.58 45.37 -12.05
N ASN A 245 -31.48 44.55 -13.11
CA ASN A 245 -31.21 45.04 -14.46
C ASN A 245 -32.26 46.05 -14.92
N ARG A 246 -33.55 45.80 -14.66
CA ARG A 246 -34.63 46.75 -15.00
C ARG A 246 -34.48 48.07 -14.26
N LEU A 247 -34.17 48.02 -12.96
CA LEU A 247 -33.95 49.22 -12.14
C LEU A 247 -32.74 50.00 -12.64
N THR A 248 -31.58 49.34 -12.78
CA THR A 248 -30.35 49.98 -13.24
C THR A 248 -30.53 50.63 -14.61
N THR A 249 -31.11 49.94 -15.59
CA THR A 249 -31.37 50.52 -16.92
C THR A 249 -32.30 51.74 -16.85
N TYR A 250 -33.37 51.68 -16.04
CA TYR A 250 -34.29 52.81 -15.88
C TYR A 250 -33.60 54.04 -15.28
N TYR A 251 -32.85 53.89 -14.20
CA TYR A 251 -32.15 55.00 -13.55
C TYR A 251 -30.98 55.53 -14.39
N GLN A 252 -30.25 54.66 -15.09
CA GLN A 252 -29.20 55.09 -16.03
C GLN A 252 -29.77 55.96 -17.15
N MET A 253 -30.89 55.54 -17.76
CA MET A 253 -31.58 56.34 -18.78
C MET A 253 -32.01 57.70 -18.22
N GLN A 254 -32.55 57.76 -16.99
CA GLN A 254 -32.90 59.02 -16.34
C GLN A 254 -31.70 59.92 -16.02
N ILE A 255 -30.55 59.35 -15.68
CA ILE A 255 -29.31 60.09 -15.43
C ILE A 255 -28.74 60.65 -16.74
N GLU A 256 -28.75 59.87 -17.82
CA GLU A 256 -28.27 60.28 -19.15
C GLU A 256 -29.13 61.40 -19.76
N GLU A 257 -30.43 61.45 -19.47
CA GLU A 257 -31.34 62.51 -19.91
C GLU A 257 -31.07 63.88 -19.25
N ILE A 258 -30.23 63.95 -18.20
CA ILE A 258 -29.85 65.19 -17.53
C ILE A 258 -28.65 65.83 -18.24
N TYR A 259 -28.90 66.90 -19.00
CA TYR A 259 -27.85 67.69 -19.64
C TYR A 259 -27.01 68.48 -18.62
N ASP A 260 -25.70 68.61 -18.86
CA ASP A 260 -24.77 69.35 -18.00
C ASP A 260 -25.17 70.83 -17.79
N THR A 261 -25.92 71.42 -18.73
CA THR A 261 -26.45 72.79 -18.61
C THR A 261 -27.54 72.93 -17.54
N HIS A 262 -28.25 71.84 -17.23
CA HIS A 262 -29.35 71.79 -16.27
C HIS A 262 -28.94 71.20 -14.90
N ASP A 263 -27.72 70.67 -14.78
CA ASP A 263 -27.14 70.16 -13.53
C ASP A 263 -25.62 70.41 -13.48
N PRO A 264 -25.17 71.69 -13.47
CA PRO A 264 -23.75 72.04 -13.54
C PRO A 264 -22.95 71.62 -12.30
N THR A 265 -23.62 71.43 -11.15
CA THR A 265 -23.03 70.94 -9.89
C THR A 265 -23.08 69.41 -9.76
N GLY A 266 -23.78 68.71 -10.67
CA GLY A 266 -23.96 67.26 -10.62
C GLY A 266 -24.77 66.79 -9.40
N GLU A 267 -25.53 67.66 -8.75
CA GLU A 267 -26.30 67.32 -7.54
C GLU A 267 -27.48 66.41 -7.89
N ARG A 268 -28.17 66.69 -9.00
CA ARG A 268 -29.35 65.91 -9.40
C ARG A 268 -28.97 64.51 -9.86
N ARG A 269 -27.84 64.36 -10.57
CA ARG A 269 -27.28 63.04 -10.91
C ARG A 269 -26.92 62.24 -9.66
N ARG A 270 -26.21 62.86 -8.69
CA ARG A 270 -25.88 62.21 -7.41
C ARG A 270 -27.11 61.77 -6.63
N MET A 271 -28.17 62.57 -6.59
CA MET A 271 -29.43 62.18 -5.94
C MET A 271 -30.08 60.94 -6.58
N LEU A 272 -30.05 60.82 -7.91
CA LEU A 272 -30.57 59.64 -8.61
C LEU A 272 -29.68 58.41 -8.41
N GLU A 273 -28.37 58.59 -8.35
CA GLU A 273 -27.42 57.53 -8.01
C GLU A 273 -27.63 57.02 -6.57
N ASP A 274 -27.83 57.93 -5.61
CA ASP A 274 -28.12 57.59 -4.22
C ASP A 274 -29.48 56.86 -4.08
N ASP A 275 -30.51 57.29 -4.82
CA ASP A 275 -31.81 56.61 -4.85
C ASP A 275 -31.70 55.22 -5.52
N LEU A 276 -30.95 55.09 -6.61
CA LEU A 276 -30.67 53.79 -7.24
C LEU A 276 -29.96 52.86 -6.25
N GLN A 277 -28.93 53.33 -5.55
CA GLN A 277 -28.22 52.53 -4.54
C GLN A 277 -29.16 52.08 -3.42
N ARG A 278 -30.02 52.98 -2.93
CA ARG A 278 -31.06 52.63 -1.95
C ARG A 278 -32.01 51.56 -2.49
N LYS A 279 -32.51 51.70 -3.72
CA LYS A 279 -33.43 50.75 -4.36
C LYS A 279 -32.80 49.39 -4.61
N ILE A 280 -31.54 49.36 -5.03
CA ILE A 280 -30.77 48.13 -5.15
C ILE A 280 -30.66 47.44 -3.78
N ALA A 281 -30.34 48.18 -2.72
CA ALA A 281 -30.25 47.63 -1.37
C ALA A 281 -31.60 47.07 -0.87
N GLU A 282 -32.71 47.78 -1.12
CA GLU A 282 -34.07 47.32 -0.82
C GLU A 282 -34.40 46.00 -1.55
N GLU A 283 -34.12 45.92 -2.85
CA GLU A 283 -34.40 44.70 -3.63
C GLU A 283 -33.50 43.53 -3.24
N VAL A 284 -32.22 43.78 -2.95
CA VAL A 284 -31.31 42.74 -2.44
C VAL A 284 -31.78 42.21 -1.09
N GLU A 285 -32.23 43.08 -0.18
CA GLU A 285 -32.74 42.65 1.12
C GLU A 285 -34.10 41.95 1.02
N ASN A 286 -34.99 42.38 0.12
CA ASN A 286 -36.27 41.70 -0.14
C ASN A 286 -36.07 40.29 -0.72
N HIS A 287 -35.07 40.10 -1.59
CA HIS A 287 -34.74 38.79 -2.17
C HIS A 287 -33.79 37.97 -1.29
N ARG A 288 -33.39 38.48 -0.11
CA ARG A 288 -32.55 37.73 0.82
C ARG A 288 -33.35 36.59 1.43
N LEU A 289 -32.91 35.38 1.15
CA LEU A 289 -33.54 34.18 1.70
C LEU A 289 -33.35 34.12 3.23
N ARG A 290 -34.46 34.12 3.95
CA ARG A 290 -34.53 33.91 5.40
C ARG A 290 -35.26 32.60 5.67
N VAL A 291 -34.70 31.79 6.55
CA VAL A 291 -35.25 30.48 6.89
C VAL A 291 -35.59 30.42 8.38
N GLN A 292 -36.78 29.96 8.69
CA GLN A 292 -37.24 29.70 10.05
C GLN A 292 -37.63 28.23 10.19
N VAL A 293 -37.04 27.55 11.16
CA VAL A 293 -37.32 26.16 11.51
C VAL A 293 -37.98 26.12 12.89
N GLU A 294 -39.20 25.61 12.97
CA GLU A 294 -40.03 25.61 14.18
C GLU A 294 -40.59 24.21 14.44
N LEU A 295 -40.45 23.71 15.67
CA LEU A 295 -41.06 22.43 16.06
C LEU A 295 -42.56 22.63 16.25
N ILE A 296 -43.40 21.88 15.51
CA ILE A 296 -44.86 21.94 15.67
C ILE A 296 -45.35 20.83 16.58
N SER A 297 -44.81 19.62 16.43
CA SER A 297 -45.25 18.47 17.21
C SER A 297 -44.18 17.41 17.29
N TYR A 298 -44.26 16.57 18.32
CA TYR A 298 -43.51 15.32 18.36
C TYR A 298 -44.33 14.17 18.93
N VAL A 299 -44.03 12.95 18.49
CA VAL A 299 -44.67 11.71 18.94
C VAL A 299 -43.62 10.81 19.56
N ALA A 300 -43.88 10.30 20.76
CA ALA A 300 -43.10 9.23 21.36
C ALA A 300 -43.83 7.88 21.16
N LEU A 301 -43.26 7.03 20.31
CA LEU A 301 -43.77 5.70 19.99
C LEU A 301 -43.05 4.64 20.83
N ALA A 302 -43.76 4.03 21.76
CA ALA A 302 -43.24 2.96 22.59
C ALA A 302 -43.31 1.62 21.83
N ILE A 303 -42.15 1.07 21.50
CA ILE A 303 -41.98 -0.27 20.93
C ILE A 303 -41.86 -1.28 22.07
N PRO A 304 -42.83 -2.19 22.24
CA PRO A 304 -42.70 -3.26 23.22
C PRO A 304 -41.53 -4.16 22.83
N THR A 305 -40.60 -4.35 23.76
CA THR A 305 -39.34 -5.07 23.53
C THR A 305 -39.15 -6.09 24.65
N ALA A 306 -38.78 -7.32 24.31
CA ALA A 306 -38.36 -8.30 25.29
C ALA A 306 -36.84 -8.44 25.27
N VAL A 307 -36.23 -8.38 26.46
CA VAL A 307 -34.79 -8.55 26.66
C VAL A 307 -34.57 -9.82 27.47
N ALA A 308 -33.74 -10.70 26.93
CA ALA A 308 -33.23 -11.87 27.62
C ALA A 308 -31.74 -11.65 27.94
N THR A 309 -31.42 -11.51 29.22
CA THR A 309 -30.03 -11.49 29.71
C THR A 309 -29.64 -12.92 30.06
N ILE A 310 -28.59 -13.42 29.39
CA ILE A 310 -28.11 -14.80 29.48
C ILE A 310 -26.67 -14.76 30.00
N THR A 311 -26.39 -15.40 31.13
CA THR A 311 -25.03 -15.58 31.64
C THR A 311 -24.44 -16.86 31.05
N LEU A 312 -23.42 -16.73 30.22
CA LEU A 312 -22.64 -17.85 29.67
C LEU A 312 -21.49 -18.20 30.60
N THR A 313 -21.20 -19.49 30.77
CA THR A 313 -20.03 -19.95 31.52
C THR A 313 -19.42 -21.23 30.96
N ASP A 314 -18.09 -21.29 30.92
CA ASP A 314 -17.29 -22.48 30.62
C ASP A 314 -16.70 -23.12 31.89
N GLY A 315 -17.10 -22.63 33.07
CA GLY A 315 -16.58 -23.02 34.38
C GLY A 315 -15.38 -22.21 34.88
N GLN A 316 -14.66 -21.49 33.99
CA GLN A 316 -13.56 -20.60 34.36
C GLN A 316 -13.97 -19.12 34.26
N PHE A 317 -14.74 -18.78 33.22
CA PHE A 317 -15.22 -17.44 32.93
C PHE A 317 -16.75 -17.37 32.96
N HIS A 318 -17.24 -16.16 33.21
CA HIS A 318 -18.66 -15.84 33.23
C HIS A 318 -18.88 -14.55 32.44
N THR A 319 -19.77 -14.58 31.45
CA THR A 319 -20.06 -13.42 30.60
C THR A 319 -21.54 -13.28 30.37
N ASP A 320 -22.08 -12.10 30.66
CA ASP A 320 -23.49 -11.76 30.41
C ASP A 320 -23.66 -11.26 28.97
N ILE A 321 -24.62 -11.85 28.26
CA ILE A 321 -25.04 -11.42 26.92
C ILE A 321 -26.51 -11.04 26.93
N GLU A 322 -26.88 -10.15 26.02
CA GLU A 322 -28.26 -9.72 25.83
C GLU A 322 -28.78 -10.13 24.45
N VAL A 323 -29.98 -10.71 24.45
CA VAL A 323 -30.77 -10.95 23.25
C VAL A 323 -32.02 -10.09 23.35
N VAL A 324 -32.26 -9.29 22.32
CA VAL A 324 -33.37 -8.32 22.29
C VAL A 324 -34.33 -8.67 21.16
N GLN A 325 -35.63 -8.78 21.45
CA GLN A 325 -36.66 -9.01 20.45
C GLN A 325 -37.67 -7.86 20.43
N ASP A 326 -37.85 -7.26 19.25
CA ASP A 326 -38.94 -6.32 18.98
C ASP A 326 -40.26 -7.10 18.93
N ARG A 327 -41.20 -6.80 19.83
CA ARG A 327 -42.49 -7.52 19.91
C ARG A 327 -43.50 -7.05 18.86
N TYR A 328 -43.26 -5.94 18.18
CA TYR A 328 -44.09 -5.45 17.08
C TYR A 328 -43.62 -6.02 15.72
N ARG A 329 -42.32 -5.95 15.42
CA ARG A 329 -41.75 -6.46 14.14
C ARG A 329 -41.31 -7.92 14.19
N GLY A 330 -41.07 -8.47 15.38
CA GLY A 330 -40.50 -9.80 15.55
C GLY A 330 -38.99 -9.89 15.29
N THR A 331 -38.32 -8.77 14.99
CA THR A 331 -36.88 -8.72 14.73
C THR A 331 -36.09 -9.08 15.99
N LEU A 332 -35.08 -9.92 15.80
CA LEU A 332 -34.24 -10.44 16.88
C LEU A 332 -32.83 -9.89 16.73
N ARG A 333 -32.34 -9.21 17.76
CA ARG A 333 -30.96 -8.76 17.88
C ARG A 333 -30.21 -9.72 18.81
N ARG A 334 -29.19 -10.37 18.25
CA ARG A 334 -28.32 -11.33 18.94
C ARG A 334 -27.05 -10.65 19.46
N PRO A 335 -26.31 -11.27 20.40
CA PRO A 335 -24.98 -10.79 20.77
C PRO A 335 -24.06 -10.70 19.56
N ALA A 336 -23.21 -9.67 19.56
CA ALA A 336 -22.17 -9.50 18.57
C ALA A 336 -20.91 -10.30 18.98
N CYS A 337 -20.23 -10.89 18.00
CA CYS A 337 -18.91 -11.46 18.21
C CYS A 337 -17.90 -10.35 18.52
N HIS A 338 -17.07 -10.56 19.55
CA HIS A 338 -16.00 -9.63 19.92
C HIS A 338 -15.02 -9.36 18.77
N ALA A 339 -14.68 -10.39 17.99
CA ALA A 339 -13.67 -10.29 16.93
C ALA A 339 -14.18 -9.64 15.63
N CYS A 340 -15.39 -9.97 15.15
CA CYS A 340 -15.90 -9.48 13.86
C CYS A 340 -17.05 -8.47 13.98
N GLY A 341 -17.62 -8.27 15.17
CA GLY A 341 -18.76 -7.38 15.41
C GLY A 341 -20.11 -7.88 14.86
N GLN A 342 -20.14 -9.01 14.15
CA GLN A 342 -21.38 -9.55 13.58
C GLN A 342 -22.25 -10.24 14.64
N GLN A 343 -23.56 -10.10 14.50
CA GLN A 343 -24.53 -10.79 15.34
C GLN A 343 -24.48 -12.29 15.08
N THR A 344 -24.35 -13.09 16.14
CA THR A 344 -24.20 -14.55 16.01
C THR A 344 -25.21 -15.33 16.84
N ALA A 345 -25.70 -16.43 16.28
CA ALA A 345 -26.54 -17.39 17.00
C ALA A 345 -25.67 -18.42 17.73
N THR A 346 -24.59 -18.89 17.12
CA THR A 346 -23.64 -19.80 17.76
C THR A 346 -22.59 -18.99 18.51
N VAL A 347 -22.47 -19.22 19.81
CA VAL A 347 -21.54 -18.48 20.68
C VAL A 347 -20.56 -19.43 21.34
N ALA A 348 -19.30 -19.04 21.36
CA ALA A 348 -18.27 -19.66 22.17
C ALA A 348 -17.64 -18.60 23.08
N LEU A 349 -17.07 -19.04 24.22
CA LEU A 349 -16.23 -18.21 25.07
C LEU A 349 -14.76 -18.51 24.77
N ASP A 350 -13.95 -17.47 24.57
CA ASP A 350 -12.51 -17.65 24.46
C ASP A 350 -11.83 -17.77 25.84
N LEU A 351 -10.52 -18.07 25.85
CA LEU A 351 -9.70 -18.16 27.06
C LEU A 351 -9.63 -16.86 27.90
N HIS A 352 -10.22 -15.77 27.43
CA HIS A 352 -10.32 -14.49 28.14
C HIS A 352 -11.78 -14.12 28.47
N GLY A 353 -12.74 -15.00 28.20
CA GLY A 353 -14.17 -14.79 28.45
C GLY A 353 -14.92 -14.02 27.36
N HIS A 354 -14.31 -13.73 26.20
CA HIS A 354 -14.98 -13.03 25.11
C HIS A 354 -15.93 -13.94 24.33
N VAL A 355 -17.06 -13.37 23.92
CA VAL A 355 -18.05 -14.03 23.08
C VAL A 355 -17.59 -14.02 21.62
N THR A 356 -17.42 -15.19 21.02
CA THR A 356 -16.98 -15.34 19.63
C THR A 356 -17.95 -16.18 18.79
N CYS A 357 -18.07 -15.85 17.49
CA CYS A 357 -18.79 -16.69 16.52
C CYS A 357 -17.89 -17.84 16.04
N ASP A 358 -18.49 -18.83 15.37
CA ASP A 358 -17.83 -20.05 14.90
C ASP A 358 -16.66 -19.75 13.94
N ASP A 359 -16.84 -18.81 13.01
CA ASP A 359 -15.81 -18.42 12.03
C ASP A 359 -14.57 -17.76 12.66
N CYS A 360 -14.76 -17.11 13.82
CA CYS A 360 -13.72 -16.39 14.54
C CYS A 360 -13.03 -17.24 15.60
N ILE A 361 -13.40 -18.51 15.75
CA ILE A 361 -12.72 -19.44 16.64
C ILE A 361 -11.36 -19.82 16.04
N ARG A 362 -10.33 -19.79 16.90
CA ARG A 362 -9.03 -20.40 16.69
C ARG A 362 -8.76 -21.35 17.86
N GLN A 363 -7.93 -22.36 17.63
CA GLN A 363 -7.61 -23.34 18.66
C GLN A 363 -6.12 -23.34 18.94
N CYS A 364 -5.75 -23.31 20.22
CA CYS A 364 -4.36 -23.48 20.63
C CYS A 364 -3.93 -24.92 20.41
N ALA A 365 -2.83 -25.14 19.70
CA ALA A 365 -2.30 -26.48 19.44
C ALA A 365 -1.78 -27.19 20.71
N THR A 366 -1.44 -26.44 21.76
CA THR A 366 -0.92 -26.99 23.02
C THR A 366 -2.02 -27.34 24.01
N CYS A 367 -2.87 -26.37 24.40
CA CYS A 367 -3.93 -26.60 25.39
C CYS A 367 -5.29 -26.97 24.80
N GLN A 368 -5.45 -26.95 23.48
CA GLN A 368 -6.72 -27.14 22.77
C GLN A 368 -7.82 -26.12 23.11
N GLY A 369 -7.50 -25.08 23.89
CA GLY A 369 -8.41 -24.00 24.24
C GLY A 369 -8.82 -23.14 23.05
N ILE A 370 -10.05 -22.65 23.08
CA ILE A 370 -10.62 -21.75 22.08
C ILE A 370 -10.13 -20.33 22.34
N VAL A 371 -9.62 -19.69 21.30
CA VAL A 371 -9.14 -18.30 21.31
C VAL A 371 -9.84 -17.56 20.18
N CYS A 372 -10.39 -16.37 20.44
CA CYS A 372 -10.98 -15.59 19.36
C CYS A 372 -9.90 -15.08 18.40
N ALA A 373 -10.27 -14.76 17.17
CA ALA A 373 -9.33 -14.27 16.15
C ALA A 373 -8.58 -12.98 16.57
N GLN A 374 -9.16 -12.19 17.49
CA GLN A 374 -8.55 -10.96 18.00
C GLN A 374 -7.50 -11.22 19.10
N CYS A 375 -7.79 -12.11 20.05
CA CYS A 375 -6.78 -12.57 21.03
C CYS A 375 -5.67 -13.37 20.33
N GLY A 376 -6.04 -14.13 19.30
CA GLY A 376 -5.14 -14.72 18.33
C GLY A 376 -4.31 -15.90 18.85
N VAL A 377 -3.81 -16.67 17.90
CA VAL A 377 -2.79 -17.70 18.13
C VAL A 377 -1.61 -17.41 17.23
N VAL A 378 -0.40 -17.62 17.74
CA VAL A 378 0.84 -17.32 17.01
C VAL A 378 1.56 -18.63 16.69
N PRO A 379 1.96 -18.87 15.43
CA PRO A 379 2.72 -20.05 15.06
C PRO A 379 4.11 -20.02 15.71
N CYS A 380 4.54 -21.16 16.23
CA CYS A 380 5.90 -21.31 16.74
C CYS A 380 6.91 -21.28 15.57
N PRO A 381 8.00 -20.48 15.65
CA PRO A 381 9.03 -20.43 14.60
C PRO A 381 9.73 -21.77 14.32
N VAL A 382 9.65 -22.72 15.25
CA VAL A 382 10.36 -24.00 15.17
C VAL A 382 9.48 -25.11 14.62
N CYS A 383 8.24 -25.25 15.08
CA CYS A 383 7.35 -26.35 14.69
C CYS A 383 6.09 -25.92 13.93
N GLY A 384 5.84 -24.62 13.77
CA GLY A 384 4.67 -24.07 13.07
C GLY A 384 3.33 -24.18 13.82
N ARG A 385 3.27 -24.91 14.94
CA ARG A 385 2.03 -25.05 15.74
C ARG A 385 1.60 -23.70 16.33
N ALA A 386 0.32 -23.35 16.19
CA ALA A 386 -0.23 -22.09 16.67
C ALA A 386 -0.60 -22.15 18.16
N ASN A 387 -0.06 -21.24 18.97
CA ASN A 387 -0.21 -21.26 20.42
C ASN A 387 -0.81 -19.95 20.94
N CYS A 388 -1.65 -20.06 21.99
CA CYS A 388 -2.10 -18.92 22.77
C CYS A 388 -0.94 -18.26 23.52
N ASP A 389 -1.21 -17.11 24.11
CA ASP A 389 -0.28 -16.37 24.98
C ASP A 389 0.14 -17.16 26.23
N GLY A 390 -0.75 -17.97 26.81
CA GLY A 390 -0.43 -18.81 27.97
C GLY A 390 0.48 -20.01 27.66
N CYS A 391 0.41 -20.57 26.46
CA CYS A 391 1.20 -21.75 26.06
C CYS A 391 2.50 -21.41 25.32
N GLY A 392 2.68 -20.16 24.90
CA GLY A 392 3.87 -19.71 24.18
C GLY A 392 4.59 -18.60 24.93
N GLN A 393 5.93 -18.58 24.82
CA GLN A 393 6.76 -17.55 25.42
C GLN A 393 7.46 -16.74 24.33
N MET A 394 7.65 -15.44 24.57
CA MET A 394 8.35 -14.56 23.65
C MET A 394 9.85 -14.83 23.70
N CYS A 395 10.45 -15.05 22.54
CA CYS A 395 11.89 -15.17 22.39
C CYS A 395 12.55 -13.79 22.52
N TRP A 396 13.53 -13.65 23.42
CA TRP A 396 14.24 -12.38 23.59
C TRP A 396 15.04 -11.97 22.34
N ALA A 397 15.50 -12.93 21.54
CA ALA A 397 16.35 -12.68 20.38
C ALA A 397 15.60 -12.26 19.11
N CYS A 398 14.45 -12.89 18.81
CA CYS A 398 13.68 -12.60 17.59
C CYS A 398 12.33 -11.92 17.85
N GLY A 399 11.86 -11.84 19.10
CA GLY A 399 10.56 -11.29 19.46
C GLY A 399 9.37 -12.22 19.14
N GLU A 400 9.58 -13.34 18.44
CA GLU A 400 8.51 -14.28 18.11
C GLU A 400 8.13 -15.20 19.27
N ARG A 401 6.91 -15.73 19.25
CA ARG A 401 6.37 -16.62 20.30
C ARG A 401 6.70 -18.08 19.97
N ALA A 402 7.54 -18.71 20.78
CA ALA A 402 7.83 -20.14 20.69
C ALA A 402 7.00 -20.95 21.70
N CYS A 403 6.65 -22.21 21.38
CA CYS A 403 6.01 -23.09 22.34
C CYS A 403 6.98 -23.50 23.45
N SER A 404 6.46 -23.95 24.59
CA SER A 404 7.23 -24.39 25.74
C SER A 404 8.27 -25.48 25.43
N GLU A 405 8.06 -26.32 24.42
CA GLU A 405 9.00 -27.36 23.98
C GLU A 405 10.19 -26.81 23.18
N HIS A 406 10.06 -25.63 22.57
CA HIS A 406 11.04 -25.06 21.65
C HIS A 406 11.65 -23.74 22.13
N ILE A 407 11.59 -23.49 23.44
CA ILE A 407 12.20 -22.34 24.10
C ILE A 407 12.95 -22.80 25.34
N GLY A 408 14.10 -22.19 25.60
CA GLY A 408 14.90 -22.51 26.78
C GLY A 408 15.75 -21.33 27.21
N ALA A 409 16.18 -21.33 28.47
CA ALA A 409 17.07 -20.32 29.02
C ALA A 409 18.50 -20.50 28.50
N CYS A 410 19.12 -19.41 28.05
CA CYS A 410 20.53 -19.43 27.67
C CYS A 410 21.43 -19.45 28.92
N PRO A 411 22.43 -20.34 29.03
CA PRO A 411 23.30 -20.41 30.21
C PRO A 411 24.23 -19.19 30.38
N VAL A 412 24.36 -18.33 29.37
CA VAL A 412 25.23 -17.15 29.40
C VAL A 412 24.50 -15.88 29.82
N CYS A 413 23.31 -15.60 29.27
CA CYS A 413 22.53 -14.41 29.64
C CYS A 413 21.33 -14.70 30.56
N GLY A 414 20.89 -15.95 30.67
CA GLY A 414 19.69 -16.33 31.42
C GLY A 414 18.37 -16.13 30.65
N ASP A 415 18.39 -15.49 29.49
CA ASP A 415 17.17 -15.17 28.74
C ASP A 415 16.55 -16.39 28.05
N ASN A 416 15.22 -16.40 27.97
CA ASN A 416 14.46 -17.39 27.22
C ASN A 416 14.53 -17.11 25.72
N VAL A 417 15.17 -18.02 24.98
CA VAL A 417 15.42 -17.88 23.54
C VAL A 417 14.95 -19.14 22.83
N CYS A 418 14.29 -18.99 21.70
CA CYS A 418 13.78 -20.12 20.94
C CYS A 418 14.93 -20.98 20.39
N HIS A 419 14.68 -22.27 20.18
CA HIS A 419 15.69 -23.20 19.66
C HIS A 419 16.20 -22.83 18.26
N ALA A 420 15.46 -22.04 17.47
CA ALA A 420 15.96 -21.50 16.20
C ALA A 420 17.06 -20.43 16.38
N CYS A 421 16.98 -19.64 17.45
CA CYS A 421 17.96 -18.60 17.79
C CYS A 421 19.11 -19.13 18.68
N GLN A 422 19.00 -20.37 19.15
CA GLN A 422 20.05 -21.08 19.85
C GLN A 422 20.78 -22.04 18.91
N THR A 423 22.00 -22.42 19.28
CA THR A 423 22.68 -23.58 18.70
C THR A 423 23.72 -24.09 19.70
N GLU A 424 24.16 -25.32 19.49
CA GLU A 424 25.15 -25.97 20.34
C GLU A 424 26.56 -25.55 19.94
N CYS A 425 27.44 -25.38 20.92
CA CYS A 425 28.86 -25.27 20.69
C CYS A 425 29.39 -26.58 20.12
N ALA A 426 30.08 -26.55 18.98
CA ALA A 426 30.60 -27.76 18.34
C ALA A 426 31.62 -28.53 19.20
N VAL A 427 32.22 -27.87 20.19
CA VAL A 427 33.26 -28.47 21.06
C VAL A 427 32.67 -29.06 22.33
N CYS A 428 31.82 -28.32 23.05
CA CYS A 428 31.32 -28.73 24.36
C CYS A 428 29.84 -29.16 24.38
N GLY A 429 29.12 -29.02 23.26
CA GLY A 429 27.71 -29.36 23.13
C GLY A 429 26.75 -28.45 23.90
N VAL A 430 27.25 -27.44 24.63
CA VAL A 430 26.38 -26.52 25.38
C VAL A 430 25.59 -25.64 24.42
N ARG A 431 24.26 -25.70 24.52
CA ARG A 431 23.33 -24.87 23.75
C ARG A 431 23.25 -23.47 24.34
N GLN A 432 23.48 -22.46 23.51
CA GLN A 432 23.40 -21.06 23.89
C GLN A 432 22.92 -20.19 22.72
N CYS A 433 22.60 -18.92 23.00
CA CYS A 433 22.24 -17.97 21.95
C CYS A 433 23.36 -17.90 20.89
N ARG A 434 22.98 -17.83 19.62
CA ARG A 434 23.93 -17.66 18.51
C ARG A 434 24.83 -16.42 18.68
N SER A 435 24.33 -15.38 19.34
CA SER A 435 25.08 -14.16 19.68
C SER A 435 26.26 -14.39 20.64
N HIS A 436 26.26 -15.47 21.42
CA HIS A 436 27.35 -15.82 22.35
C HIS A 436 28.34 -16.83 21.76
N LEU A 437 28.11 -17.28 20.53
CA LEU A 437 29.01 -18.16 19.80
C LEU A 437 29.91 -17.34 18.86
N ARG A 438 31.07 -17.91 18.57
CA ARG A 438 32.05 -17.37 17.63
C ARG A 438 32.25 -18.37 16.51
N LEU A 439 32.57 -17.87 15.33
CA LEU A 439 32.93 -18.71 14.19
C LEU A 439 34.35 -19.28 14.39
N ASP A 440 34.51 -20.59 14.24
CA ASP A 440 35.84 -21.20 14.18
C ASP A 440 36.48 -20.91 12.82
N CYS A 441 37.73 -20.45 12.82
CA CYS A 441 38.48 -20.21 11.59
C CYS A 441 39.01 -21.48 10.93
N VAL A 442 38.99 -22.61 11.65
CA VAL A 442 39.29 -23.93 11.10
C VAL A 442 37.96 -24.57 10.70
N ALA A 443 37.85 -24.92 9.43
CA ALA A 443 36.66 -25.59 8.91
C ALA A 443 36.49 -26.95 9.61
N GLY A 444 35.24 -27.29 9.91
CA GLY A 444 34.89 -28.60 10.43
C GLY A 444 35.07 -29.73 9.40
N PRO A 445 34.73 -30.97 9.76
CA PRO A 445 34.88 -32.14 8.89
C PRO A 445 34.16 -32.00 7.54
N ASP A 446 33.05 -31.27 7.52
CA ASP A 446 32.20 -31.05 6.34
C ASP A 446 32.65 -29.85 5.47
N GLY A 447 33.77 -29.18 5.84
CA GLY A 447 34.31 -28.04 5.11
C GLY A 447 33.69 -26.69 5.46
N GLU A 448 32.65 -26.67 6.31
CA GLU A 448 32.00 -25.44 6.79
C GLU A 448 32.55 -25.01 8.17
N PRO A 449 32.62 -23.69 8.45
CA PRO A 449 33.07 -23.21 9.74
C PRO A 449 32.00 -23.42 10.84
N GLU A 450 32.41 -24.02 11.94
CA GLU A 450 31.54 -24.35 13.07
C GLU A 450 31.44 -23.19 14.07
N LEU A 451 30.42 -23.25 14.94
CA LEU A 451 30.21 -22.26 16.01
C LEU A 451 30.71 -22.78 17.35
N ILE A 452 31.59 -22.02 18.00
CA ILE A 452 32.25 -22.36 19.25
C ILE A 452 31.96 -21.33 20.34
N CYS A 453 31.82 -21.78 21.59
CA CYS A 453 31.53 -20.90 22.72
C CYS A 453 32.77 -20.11 23.15
N ALA A 454 32.54 -19.07 23.94
CA ALA A 454 33.62 -18.20 24.39
C ALA A 454 34.69 -18.92 25.22
N SER A 455 34.30 -19.96 25.95
CA SER A 455 35.21 -20.77 26.77
C SER A 455 36.06 -21.74 25.95
N CYS A 456 35.58 -22.18 24.78
CA CYS A 456 36.33 -23.06 23.88
C CYS A 456 37.17 -22.29 22.86
N ALA A 457 36.87 -21.01 22.64
CA ALA A 457 37.53 -20.18 21.65
C ALA A 457 38.90 -19.65 22.11
N ILE A 458 39.94 -19.97 21.35
CA ILE A 458 41.30 -19.43 21.49
C ILE A 458 41.56 -18.46 20.35
N ARG A 459 42.09 -17.27 20.63
CA ARG A 459 42.49 -16.30 19.60
C ARG A 459 43.89 -16.63 19.06
N CYS A 460 43.99 -16.93 17.77
CA CYS A 460 45.25 -17.25 17.11
C CYS A 460 46.12 -15.98 16.96
N PRO A 461 47.39 -15.95 17.43
CA PRO A 461 48.27 -14.80 17.23
C PRO A 461 48.62 -14.53 15.76
N GLY A 462 48.57 -15.55 14.90
CA GLY A 462 48.89 -15.45 13.48
C GLY A 462 47.81 -14.73 12.67
N CYS A 463 46.59 -15.27 12.65
CA CYS A 463 45.47 -14.70 11.89
C CYS A 463 44.52 -13.82 12.70
N GLN A 464 44.67 -13.75 14.03
CA GLN A 464 43.82 -12.99 14.96
C GLN A 464 42.36 -13.47 15.05
N GLN A 465 42.02 -14.60 14.41
CA GLN A 465 40.70 -15.24 14.45
C GLN A 465 40.60 -16.25 15.60
N TYR A 466 39.37 -16.66 15.93
CA TYR A 466 39.07 -17.62 16.99
C TYR A 466 39.08 -19.05 16.46
N THR A 467 39.57 -19.99 17.26
CA THR A 467 39.52 -21.41 16.95
C THR A 467 39.48 -22.25 18.22
N ALA A 468 38.88 -23.44 18.14
CA ALA A 468 39.08 -24.50 19.11
C ALA A 468 40.23 -25.45 18.71
N HIS A 469 40.61 -25.46 17.44
CA HIS A 469 41.62 -26.34 16.85
C HIS A 469 42.99 -25.66 16.77
N ALA A 470 43.63 -25.52 17.94
CA ALA A 470 44.96 -24.92 18.06
C ALA A 470 46.06 -25.96 18.33
N GLY A 471 47.22 -25.79 17.68
CA GLY A 471 48.44 -26.55 17.93
C GLY A 471 49.57 -25.65 18.45
N LEU A 472 50.64 -26.25 18.97
CA LEU A 472 51.81 -25.54 19.50
C LEU A 472 52.89 -25.35 18.42
N CYS A 473 53.40 -24.14 18.29
CA CYS A 473 54.60 -23.87 17.50
C CYS A 473 55.83 -24.43 18.23
N SER A 474 56.60 -25.31 17.59
CA SER A 474 57.81 -25.91 18.16
C SER A 474 58.94 -24.89 18.37
N ALA A 475 58.90 -23.74 17.69
CA ALA A 475 59.91 -22.69 17.83
C ALA A 475 59.59 -21.68 18.95
N SER A 476 58.31 -21.31 19.12
CA SER A 476 57.90 -20.24 20.05
C SER A 476 57.10 -20.72 21.27
N GLY A 477 56.58 -21.95 21.25
CA GLY A 477 55.67 -22.47 22.28
C GLY A 477 54.26 -21.85 22.27
N GLN A 478 53.98 -20.90 21.38
CA GLN A 478 52.66 -20.27 21.27
C GLN A 478 51.66 -21.17 20.54
N ARG A 479 50.37 -21.00 20.85
CA ARG A 479 49.26 -21.70 20.19
C ARG A 479 48.82 -20.96 18.93
N PHE A 480 48.80 -21.65 17.79
CA PHE A 480 48.27 -21.14 16.52
C PHE A 480 47.14 -22.05 16.05
N CYS A 481 46.19 -21.51 15.28
CA CYS A 481 45.18 -22.34 14.64
C CYS A 481 45.83 -23.32 13.65
N ALA A 482 45.18 -24.45 13.39
CA ALA A 482 45.67 -25.46 12.47
C ALA A 482 46.00 -24.88 11.08
N ASN A 483 45.24 -23.88 10.61
CA ASN A 483 45.48 -23.20 9.33
C ASN A 483 46.76 -22.35 9.30
N CYS A 484 47.23 -21.87 10.46
CA CYS A 484 48.45 -21.06 10.55
C CYS A 484 49.71 -21.90 10.82
N LEU A 485 49.55 -23.16 11.24
CA LEU A 485 50.69 -24.05 11.47
C LEU A 485 51.10 -24.71 10.17
N VAL A 486 52.40 -24.67 9.88
CA VAL A 486 53.00 -25.40 8.76
C VAL A 486 53.99 -26.43 9.29
N THR A 487 54.17 -27.51 8.53
CA THR A 487 55.14 -28.56 8.85
C THR A 487 56.45 -28.27 8.11
N CYS A 488 57.57 -28.23 8.85
CA CYS A 488 58.89 -28.07 8.25
C CYS A 488 59.22 -29.28 7.35
N ALA A 489 59.54 -29.04 6.09
CA ALA A 489 59.87 -30.09 5.12
C ALA A 489 61.19 -30.84 5.42
N SER A 490 62.07 -30.24 6.22
CA SER A 490 63.35 -30.84 6.63
C SER A 490 63.23 -31.68 7.91
N CYS A 491 62.66 -31.12 8.98
CA CYS A 491 62.64 -31.77 10.30
C CYS A 491 61.26 -32.23 10.79
N GLY A 492 60.19 -31.98 10.04
CA GLY A 492 58.83 -32.40 10.39
C GLY A 492 58.16 -31.62 11.54
N ARG A 493 58.84 -30.63 12.14
CA ARG A 493 58.27 -29.84 13.26
C ARG A 493 57.20 -28.87 12.77
N ALA A 494 56.14 -28.68 13.58
CA ALA A 494 55.11 -27.68 13.35
C ALA A 494 55.59 -26.30 13.78
N VAL A 495 55.53 -25.32 12.89
CA VAL A 495 56.00 -23.95 13.12
C VAL A 495 54.93 -22.95 12.68
N GLY A 496 54.73 -21.92 13.50
CA GLY A 496 53.78 -20.85 13.24
C GLY A 496 54.37 -19.73 12.36
N PRO A 497 53.54 -18.78 11.91
CA PRO A 497 53.98 -17.63 11.14
C PRO A 497 55.10 -16.86 11.86
N GLY A 498 56.10 -16.42 11.10
CA GLY A 498 57.31 -15.75 11.63
C GLY A 498 58.47 -16.67 12.00
N PHE A 499 58.26 -18.00 12.04
CA PHE A 499 59.29 -18.99 12.43
C PHE A 499 59.70 -19.96 11.30
N TYR A 500 59.30 -19.69 10.05
CA TYR A 500 59.65 -20.47 8.87
C TYR A 500 59.89 -19.60 7.63
N LEU A 501 60.57 -20.17 6.65
CA LEU A 501 60.82 -19.62 5.31
C LEU A 501 60.17 -20.53 4.28
N VAL A 502 59.63 -19.97 3.20
CA VAL A 502 59.09 -20.76 2.08
C VAL A 502 60.14 -20.79 0.97
N SER A 503 60.47 -21.98 0.48
CA SER A 503 61.42 -22.10 -0.63
C SER A 503 60.80 -21.62 -1.94
N PRO A 504 61.47 -20.72 -2.69
CA PRO A 504 61.00 -20.32 -4.01
C PRO A 504 61.16 -21.45 -5.04
N VAL A 505 61.91 -22.51 -4.72
CA VAL A 505 62.19 -23.62 -5.64
C VAL A 505 61.10 -24.69 -5.57
N ASP A 506 60.76 -25.18 -4.38
CA ASP A 506 59.80 -26.28 -4.20
C ASP A 506 58.49 -25.85 -3.51
N ARG A 507 58.39 -24.58 -3.12
CA ARG A 507 57.24 -23.98 -2.41
C ARG A 507 56.91 -24.63 -1.07
N ARG A 508 57.85 -25.35 -0.47
CA ARG A 508 57.69 -25.95 0.86
C ARG A 508 58.22 -25.04 1.96
N SER A 509 57.69 -25.23 3.17
CA SER A 509 58.08 -24.46 4.36
C SER A 509 59.23 -25.13 5.11
N TYR A 510 60.23 -24.35 5.48
CA TYR A 510 61.40 -24.77 6.24
C TYR A 510 61.50 -23.92 7.51
N CYS A 511 61.63 -24.53 8.68
CA CYS A 511 61.85 -23.76 9.90
C CYS A 511 63.22 -23.05 9.83
N GLN A 512 63.34 -21.91 10.53
CA GLN A 512 64.59 -21.12 10.52
C GLN A 512 65.83 -21.93 10.97
N GLN A 513 65.65 -22.95 11.82
CA GLN A 513 66.74 -23.84 12.26
C GLN A 513 67.23 -24.82 11.17
N CYS A 514 66.40 -25.10 10.17
CA CYS A 514 66.75 -25.99 9.05
C CYS A 514 67.17 -25.23 7.80
N ALA A 515 67.17 -23.89 7.85
CA ALA A 515 67.65 -23.07 6.74
C ALA A 515 69.19 -23.14 6.69
N VAL A 516 69.74 -23.02 5.49
CA VAL A 516 71.16 -23.17 5.18
C VAL A 516 71.72 -21.87 4.64
N GLU A 517 72.97 -21.55 4.98
CA GLU A 517 73.65 -20.36 4.46
C GLU A 517 74.12 -20.60 3.02
N CYS A 518 73.84 -19.67 2.11
CA CYS A 518 74.27 -19.76 0.72
C CYS A 518 75.78 -19.55 0.60
N PRO A 519 76.55 -20.49 0.01
CA PRO A 519 78.00 -20.33 -0.13
C PRO A 519 78.40 -19.21 -1.12
N ALA A 520 77.47 -18.74 -1.96
CA ALA A 520 77.74 -17.70 -2.96
C ALA A 520 77.42 -16.28 -2.47
N CYS A 521 76.38 -16.10 -1.66
CA CYS A 521 75.94 -14.77 -1.19
C CYS A 521 75.84 -14.62 0.33
N HIS A 522 76.08 -15.69 1.10
CA HIS A 522 75.97 -15.74 2.56
C HIS A 522 74.57 -15.45 3.15
N GLU A 523 73.54 -15.32 2.31
CA GLU A 523 72.16 -15.20 2.78
C GLU A 523 71.60 -16.56 3.22
N ILE A 524 70.77 -16.56 4.27
CA ILE A 524 70.05 -17.74 4.76
C ILE A 524 68.97 -18.11 3.74
N ALA A 525 69.09 -19.30 3.16
CA ALA A 525 68.18 -19.85 2.17
C ALA A 525 67.53 -21.15 2.69
N PRO A 526 66.31 -21.46 2.25
CA PRO A 526 65.63 -22.70 2.65
C PRO A 526 66.25 -23.95 2.00
N SER A 527 66.89 -23.80 0.83
CA SER A 527 67.59 -24.86 0.10
C SER A 527 68.59 -24.30 -0.89
N LEU A 528 69.62 -25.06 -1.22
CA LEU A 528 70.59 -24.75 -2.29
C LEU A 528 70.25 -25.51 -3.57
N ALA A 529 70.60 -24.93 -4.72
CA ALA A 529 70.52 -25.53 -6.04
C ALA A 529 71.90 -25.52 -6.71
N SER A 530 72.19 -26.55 -7.49
CA SER A 530 73.47 -26.71 -8.20
C SER A 530 73.35 -26.32 -9.67
N CYS A 531 74.32 -25.56 -10.20
CA CYS A 531 74.32 -25.18 -11.60
C CYS A 531 74.46 -26.41 -12.51
N ALA A 532 73.56 -26.56 -13.48
CA ALA A 532 73.53 -27.69 -14.40
C ALA A 532 74.74 -27.78 -15.35
N VAL A 533 75.57 -26.74 -15.42
CA VAL A 533 76.75 -26.68 -16.30
C VAL A 533 78.06 -26.92 -15.52
N CYS A 534 78.25 -26.24 -14.38
CA CYS A 534 79.51 -26.30 -13.61
C CYS A 534 79.39 -26.90 -12.20
N GLY A 535 78.18 -27.24 -11.75
CA GLY A 535 77.94 -27.83 -10.43
C GLY A 535 77.97 -26.87 -9.24
N THR A 536 78.29 -25.57 -9.44
CA THR A 536 78.33 -24.58 -8.35
C THR A 536 76.99 -24.48 -7.63
N GLU A 537 77.03 -24.58 -6.30
CA GLU A 537 75.84 -24.47 -5.44
C GLU A 537 75.55 -23.02 -5.05
N GLY A 538 74.27 -22.67 -4.97
CA GLY A 538 73.83 -21.39 -4.44
C GLY A 538 72.33 -21.36 -4.20
N CYS A 539 71.85 -20.29 -3.57
CA CYS A 539 70.41 -20.09 -3.38
C CYS A 539 69.72 -19.84 -4.74
N ALA A 540 68.39 -19.84 -4.75
CA ALA A 540 67.60 -19.62 -5.96
C ALA A 540 67.89 -18.30 -6.70
N ASN A 541 68.46 -17.30 -6.02
CA ASN A 541 68.89 -16.05 -6.64
C ASN A 541 70.29 -16.15 -7.28
N CYS A 542 71.20 -16.94 -6.71
CA CYS A 542 72.55 -17.12 -7.22
C CYS A 542 72.62 -18.17 -8.34
N VAL A 543 71.72 -19.16 -8.29
CA VAL A 543 71.57 -20.20 -9.31
C VAL A 543 70.11 -20.27 -9.77
N PRO A 544 69.59 -19.21 -10.42
CA PRO A 544 68.23 -19.17 -10.94
C PRO A 544 68.01 -20.20 -12.05
N ARG A 545 66.75 -20.57 -12.29
CA ARG A 545 66.36 -21.43 -13.41
C ARG A 545 66.20 -20.63 -14.70
N CYS A 546 66.72 -21.16 -15.80
CA CYS A 546 66.51 -20.63 -17.15
C CYS A 546 65.01 -20.63 -17.48
N THR A 547 64.46 -19.49 -17.91
CA THR A 547 63.03 -19.40 -18.28
C THR A 547 62.69 -20.23 -19.51
N CYS A 548 63.66 -20.54 -20.39
CA CYS A 548 63.43 -21.29 -21.61
C CYS A 548 63.50 -22.82 -21.43
N CYS A 549 64.39 -23.32 -20.55
CA CYS A 549 64.63 -24.76 -20.38
C CYS A 549 64.60 -25.27 -18.93
N GLU A 550 64.26 -24.40 -17.97
CA GLU A 550 64.15 -24.67 -16.53
C GLU A 550 65.43 -25.14 -15.81
N ARG A 551 66.56 -25.23 -16.51
CA ARG A 551 67.84 -25.63 -15.89
C ARG A 551 68.37 -24.54 -14.97
N ALA A 552 68.84 -24.93 -13.78
CA ALA A 552 69.49 -24.04 -12.84
C ALA A 552 70.87 -23.61 -13.37
N VAL A 553 71.09 -22.30 -13.53
CA VAL A 553 72.31 -21.73 -14.12
C VAL A 553 72.86 -20.65 -13.20
N CYS A 554 74.17 -20.69 -12.93
CA CYS A 554 74.84 -19.62 -12.20
C CYS A 554 75.04 -18.39 -13.10
N ALA A 555 75.45 -17.27 -12.52
CA ALA A 555 75.69 -16.01 -13.23
C ALA A 555 76.70 -16.10 -14.40
N ALA A 556 77.56 -17.12 -14.44
CA ALA A 556 78.49 -17.34 -15.56
C ALA A 556 77.83 -18.08 -16.75
N HIS A 557 76.80 -18.88 -16.50
CA HIS A 557 76.18 -19.78 -17.49
C HIS A 557 74.76 -19.36 -17.89
N GLY A 558 74.26 -18.28 -17.31
CA GLY A 558 73.05 -17.62 -17.74
C GLY A 558 73.15 -16.12 -17.54
N ILE A 559 72.40 -15.40 -18.35
CA ILE A 559 72.33 -13.94 -18.31
C ILE A 559 70.91 -13.53 -17.91
N LYS A 560 70.83 -12.57 -17.00
CA LYS A 560 69.57 -11.90 -16.69
C LYS A 560 69.37 -10.77 -17.70
N LEU A 561 68.38 -10.90 -18.56
CA LEU A 561 68.09 -9.89 -19.58
C LEU A 561 67.46 -8.67 -18.91
N GLU A 562 68.08 -7.50 -19.05
CA GLU A 562 67.59 -6.26 -18.42
C GLU A 562 66.19 -5.86 -18.91
N SER A 563 65.85 -6.18 -20.15
CA SER A 563 64.57 -5.83 -20.76
C SER A 563 63.36 -6.52 -20.15
N CYS A 564 63.53 -7.72 -19.57
CA CYS A 564 62.40 -8.51 -19.03
C CYS A 564 62.67 -9.14 -17.66
N GLY A 565 63.89 -9.03 -17.13
CA GLY A 565 64.29 -9.64 -15.87
C GLY A 565 64.42 -11.17 -15.91
N HIS A 566 64.11 -11.83 -17.02
CA HIS A 566 64.27 -13.27 -17.19
C HIS A 566 65.74 -13.67 -17.23
N THR A 567 66.05 -14.80 -16.60
CA THR A 567 67.35 -15.46 -16.76
C THR A 567 67.25 -16.46 -17.90
N VAL A 568 68.09 -16.31 -18.93
CA VAL A 568 68.20 -17.25 -20.05
C VAL A 568 69.60 -17.83 -20.04
N CYS A 569 69.73 -19.14 -20.21
CA CYS A 569 71.04 -19.78 -20.28
C CYS A 569 71.74 -19.42 -21.60
N ASN A 570 73.07 -19.44 -21.63
CA ASN A 570 73.84 -19.06 -22.83
C ASN A 570 73.54 -19.92 -24.07
N ARG A 571 72.88 -21.07 -23.90
CA ARG A 571 72.44 -21.94 -25.00
C ARG A 571 71.14 -21.45 -25.65
N ASP A 572 70.22 -20.92 -24.85
CA ASP A 572 68.87 -20.58 -25.31
C ASP A 572 68.76 -19.08 -25.64
N ILE A 573 69.86 -18.34 -25.62
CA ILE A 573 69.86 -16.91 -25.95
C ILE A 573 69.96 -16.71 -27.46
N GLU A 574 69.10 -15.85 -27.99
CA GLU A 574 69.02 -15.53 -29.42
C GLU A 574 69.37 -14.06 -29.68
N VAL A 575 69.70 -13.73 -30.93
CA VAL A 575 70.04 -12.37 -31.37
C VAL A 575 69.05 -11.84 -32.40
N CYS A 576 68.83 -10.53 -32.40
CA CYS A 576 68.03 -9.84 -33.39
C CYS A 576 68.67 -9.97 -34.78
N ALA A 577 67.92 -10.46 -35.76
CA ALA A 577 68.43 -10.66 -37.12
C ALA A 577 68.81 -9.36 -37.86
N ILE A 578 68.36 -8.21 -37.37
CA ILE A 578 68.59 -6.89 -37.99
C ILE A 578 69.72 -6.12 -37.28
N GLY A 579 69.74 -6.16 -35.94
CA GLY A 579 70.64 -5.35 -35.12
C GLY A 579 71.61 -6.12 -34.23
N GLN A 580 71.53 -7.46 -34.20
CA GLN A 580 72.35 -8.36 -33.37
C GLN A 580 72.23 -8.19 -31.84
N GLU A 581 71.28 -7.38 -31.36
CA GLU A 581 70.97 -7.25 -29.92
C GLU A 581 70.39 -8.56 -29.34
N LEU A 582 70.67 -8.86 -28.07
CA LEU A 582 70.15 -10.05 -27.38
C LEU A 582 68.63 -9.96 -27.22
N VAL A 583 67.93 -11.03 -27.62
CA VAL A 583 66.47 -11.11 -27.56
C VAL A 583 66.07 -12.31 -26.71
N CYS A 584 65.12 -12.09 -25.80
CA CYS A 584 64.50 -13.17 -25.04
C CYS A 584 63.53 -13.95 -25.94
N PRO A 585 63.77 -15.24 -26.24
CA PRO A 585 62.88 -16.02 -27.11
C PRO A 585 61.49 -16.23 -26.49
N THR A 586 61.39 -16.16 -25.16
CA THR A 586 60.11 -16.25 -24.46
C THR A 586 59.29 -14.97 -24.58
N CYS A 587 59.93 -13.79 -24.60
CA CYS A 587 59.22 -12.51 -24.67
C CYS A 587 58.93 -12.05 -26.11
N ARG A 588 59.74 -12.47 -27.09
CA ARG A 588 59.60 -12.07 -28.49
C ARG A 588 59.41 -13.27 -29.38
N GLN A 589 58.30 -13.26 -30.10
CA GLN A 589 58.05 -14.24 -31.15
C GLN A 589 58.73 -13.81 -32.47
N PRO A 590 59.12 -14.76 -33.33
CA PRO A 590 59.64 -14.46 -34.66
C PRO A 590 58.67 -13.63 -35.51
N CYS A 591 59.17 -12.90 -36.51
CA CYS A 591 58.31 -12.11 -37.38
C CYS A 591 57.36 -13.00 -38.19
N ALA A 592 56.07 -12.72 -38.16
CA ALA A 592 55.06 -13.50 -38.86
C ALA A 592 55.17 -13.49 -40.42
N ILE A 593 56.10 -12.71 -40.99
CA ILE A 593 56.34 -12.68 -42.45
C ILE A 593 57.66 -13.38 -42.82
N CYS A 594 58.75 -13.10 -42.11
CA CYS A 594 60.08 -13.63 -42.46
C CYS A 594 60.66 -14.65 -41.46
N ASP A 595 59.95 -14.93 -40.38
CA ASP A 595 60.30 -15.88 -39.30
C ASP A 595 61.60 -15.59 -38.55
N ARG A 596 62.08 -14.36 -38.61
CA ARG A 596 63.29 -13.94 -37.88
C ARG A 596 62.95 -13.25 -36.58
N LEU A 597 63.72 -13.50 -35.51
CA LEU A 597 63.65 -12.74 -34.26
C LEU A 597 64.17 -11.32 -34.46
N TYR A 598 63.52 -10.36 -33.82
CA TYR A 598 63.89 -8.95 -33.86
C TYR A 598 63.72 -8.33 -32.48
N CYS A 599 64.55 -7.34 -32.18
CA CYS A 599 64.46 -6.56 -30.96
C CYS A 599 63.45 -5.42 -31.10
N ASP A 600 63.13 -4.79 -29.97
CA ASP A 600 62.14 -3.74 -29.84
C ASP A 600 62.44 -2.51 -30.71
N THR A 601 63.73 -2.19 -30.93
CA THR A 601 64.15 -1.08 -31.81
C THR A 601 63.84 -1.34 -33.28
N HIS A 602 63.76 -2.62 -33.66
CA HIS A 602 63.48 -3.08 -35.02
C HIS A 602 62.02 -3.53 -35.21
N LEU A 603 61.16 -3.25 -34.24
CA LEU A 603 59.73 -3.52 -34.30
C LEU A 603 58.97 -2.41 -35.03
N ARG A 604 58.04 -2.81 -35.89
CA ARG A 604 57.07 -1.92 -36.54
C ARG A 604 55.68 -2.51 -36.48
N VAL A 605 54.69 -1.66 -36.21
CA VAL A 605 53.28 -2.05 -36.21
C VAL A 605 52.66 -1.68 -37.55
N CYS A 606 51.96 -2.63 -38.17
CA CYS A 606 51.23 -2.34 -39.39
C CYS A 606 49.99 -1.49 -39.10
N ALA A 607 49.83 -0.36 -39.80
CA ALA A 607 48.69 0.54 -39.62
C ALA A 607 47.34 -0.11 -39.97
N GLN A 608 47.32 -1.17 -40.79
CA GLN A 608 46.09 -1.82 -41.26
C GLN A 608 45.70 -3.05 -40.43
N CYS A 609 46.61 -3.99 -40.19
CA CYS A 609 46.28 -5.19 -39.40
C CYS A 609 46.61 -5.04 -37.90
N GLY A 610 47.27 -3.96 -37.50
CA GLY A 610 47.62 -3.69 -36.10
C GLY A 610 48.67 -4.65 -35.51
N GLN A 611 49.21 -5.59 -36.29
CA GLN A 611 50.17 -6.57 -35.80
C GLN A 611 51.62 -6.07 -35.86
N GLU A 612 52.45 -6.61 -34.98
CA GLU A 612 53.87 -6.34 -34.88
C GLU A 612 54.67 -7.20 -35.88
N TYR A 613 55.57 -6.57 -36.61
CA TYR A 613 56.49 -7.22 -37.53
C TYR A 613 57.88 -6.59 -37.39
N CYS A 614 58.89 -7.22 -38.00
CA CYS A 614 60.19 -6.58 -38.13
C CYS A 614 60.09 -5.39 -39.10
N ARG A 615 60.95 -4.39 -38.91
CA ARG A 615 60.95 -3.15 -39.71
C ARG A 615 61.14 -3.38 -41.20
N GLU A 616 61.73 -4.51 -41.61
CA GLU A 616 61.96 -4.84 -43.02
C GLU A 616 60.69 -5.35 -43.71
N CYS A 617 59.75 -5.95 -42.97
CA CYS A 617 58.49 -6.46 -43.50
C CYS A 617 57.33 -5.46 -43.42
N VAL A 618 57.60 -4.24 -42.95
CA VAL A 618 56.67 -3.11 -42.95
C VAL A 618 57.21 -2.03 -43.87
N ARG A 619 56.46 -1.73 -44.94
CA ARG A 619 56.85 -0.73 -45.94
C ARG A 619 56.83 0.67 -45.35
N ALA A 620 57.47 1.61 -46.04
CA ALA A 620 57.44 3.04 -45.67
C ALA A 620 56.01 3.62 -45.56
N SER A 621 55.04 3.05 -46.26
CA SER A 621 53.61 3.39 -46.14
C SER A 621 52.94 2.95 -44.83
N GLY A 622 53.68 2.29 -43.92
CA GLY A 622 53.15 1.75 -42.67
C GLY A 622 52.35 0.45 -42.83
N LEU A 623 52.30 -0.12 -44.03
CA LEU A 623 51.62 -1.40 -44.31
C LEU A 623 52.62 -2.55 -44.32
N CYS A 624 52.27 -3.67 -43.68
CA CYS A 624 53.04 -4.90 -43.84
C CYS A 624 52.88 -5.44 -45.26
N ASP A 625 53.81 -6.27 -45.71
CA ASP A 625 53.78 -6.81 -47.08
C ASP A 625 52.49 -7.56 -47.41
N THR A 626 51.89 -8.23 -46.43
CA THR A 626 50.60 -8.92 -46.57
C THR A 626 49.45 -7.92 -46.78
N CYS A 627 49.35 -6.89 -45.95
CA CYS A 627 48.32 -5.84 -46.09
C CYS A 627 48.49 -4.99 -47.35
N ALA A 628 49.73 -4.75 -47.79
CA ALA A 628 50.00 -3.96 -48.99
C ALA A 628 49.52 -4.66 -50.28
N THR A 629 49.37 -5.99 -50.25
CA THR A 629 48.98 -6.80 -51.40
C THR A 629 47.54 -7.31 -51.34
N VAL A 630 46.95 -7.45 -50.14
CA VAL A 630 45.61 -8.05 -49.95
C VAL A 630 44.50 -7.42 -50.80
N ALA A 631 44.50 -6.10 -51.00
CA ALA A 631 43.47 -5.43 -51.80
C ALA A 631 43.58 -5.69 -53.31
N LYS A 632 44.78 -6.02 -53.81
CA LYS A 632 45.03 -6.26 -55.25
C LYS A 632 45.01 -7.74 -55.62
N SER A 633 45.48 -8.61 -54.73
CA SER A 633 45.71 -10.03 -55.01
C SER A 633 45.09 -10.97 -53.96
N GLY A 634 44.26 -10.45 -53.05
CA GLY A 634 43.58 -11.27 -52.05
C GLY A 634 42.52 -12.18 -52.69
N ALA A 635 42.42 -13.41 -52.20
CA ALA A 635 41.39 -14.35 -52.64
C ALA A 635 40.02 -13.93 -52.07
N PRO A 636 38.92 -13.94 -52.85
CA PRO A 636 37.58 -13.69 -52.34
C PRO A 636 37.26 -14.64 -51.16
N ALA A 637 36.75 -14.08 -50.06
CA ALA A 637 36.50 -14.83 -48.83
C ALA A 637 35.06 -14.63 -48.34
N THR A 638 34.44 -15.70 -47.84
CA THR A 638 33.12 -15.66 -47.22
C THR A 638 33.25 -15.81 -45.70
N ILE A 639 33.33 -14.67 -45.00
CA ILE A 639 33.61 -14.68 -43.55
C ILE A 639 32.48 -15.28 -42.74
N ALA A 640 31.22 -15.14 -43.17
CA ALA A 640 30.05 -15.61 -42.44
C ALA A 640 30.05 -17.13 -42.17
N GLN A 641 30.85 -17.91 -42.91
CA GLN A 641 30.96 -19.36 -42.76
C GLN A 641 32.11 -19.80 -41.84
N GLN A 642 32.92 -18.85 -41.36
CA GLN A 642 34.08 -19.16 -40.52
C GLN A 642 33.67 -19.38 -39.05
N PRO A 643 34.33 -20.30 -38.32
CA PRO A 643 33.97 -20.62 -36.92
C PRO A 643 34.03 -19.39 -35.99
N TRP A 644 34.99 -18.51 -36.24
CA TRP A 644 35.22 -17.28 -35.49
C TRP A 644 34.33 -16.11 -35.93
N ALA A 645 33.49 -16.27 -36.95
CA ALA A 645 32.57 -15.23 -37.41
C ALA A 645 31.51 -14.84 -36.37
N LYS A 646 31.25 -15.73 -35.40
CA LYS A 646 30.38 -15.47 -34.24
C LYS A 646 30.99 -14.51 -33.21
N HIS A 647 32.29 -14.22 -33.32
CA HIS A 647 32.93 -13.26 -32.43
C HIS A 647 32.27 -11.89 -32.56
N THR A 648 31.90 -11.28 -31.44
CA THR A 648 31.02 -10.08 -31.41
C THR A 648 31.53 -8.94 -32.29
N ALA A 649 32.84 -8.71 -32.32
CA ALA A 649 33.47 -7.66 -33.14
C ALA A 649 33.45 -7.96 -34.65
N VAL A 650 33.42 -9.23 -35.05
CA VAL A 650 33.40 -9.68 -36.46
C VAL A 650 31.97 -9.77 -36.97
N ALA A 651 31.03 -10.27 -36.15
CA ALA A 651 29.62 -10.43 -36.51
C ALA A 651 28.97 -9.10 -36.96
N GLN A 652 29.38 -7.98 -36.36
CA GLN A 652 28.91 -6.63 -36.71
C GLN A 652 29.47 -6.09 -38.03
N LEU A 653 30.51 -6.71 -38.57
CA LEU A 653 31.17 -6.29 -39.82
C LEU A 653 30.82 -7.23 -40.97
N ALA A 654 30.77 -8.54 -40.71
CA ALA A 654 30.67 -9.58 -41.72
C ALA A 654 29.64 -9.36 -42.84
N PRO A 655 28.38 -8.92 -42.58
CA PRO A 655 27.37 -8.81 -43.64
C PRO A 655 27.49 -7.56 -44.53
N TYR A 656 28.30 -6.55 -44.14
CA TYR A 656 28.28 -5.23 -44.79
C TYR A 656 29.39 -5.01 -45.83
N TYR A 657 30.33 -5.95 -45.95
CA TYR A 657 31.51 -5.80 -46.80
C TYR A 657 31.69 -7.01 -47.70
N ARG A 658 32.28 -6.79 -48.88
CA ARG A 658 32.81 -7.86 -49.74
C ARG A 658 34.24 -8.14 -49.31
N TRP A 659 34.52 -9.36 -48.89
CA TRP A 659 35.79 -9.70 -48.26
C TRP A 659 36.76 -10.39 -49.21
N VAL A 660 38.04 -10.05 -49.08
CA VAL A 660 39.19 -10.74 -49.65
C VAL A 660 40.16 -11.11 -48.52
N CYS A 661 40.91 -12.19 -48.67
CA CYS A 661 41.86 -12.68 -47.66
C CYS A 661 43.26 -12.84 -48.26
N SER A 662 44.28 -12.56 -47.45
CA SER A 662 45.67 -12.90 -47.69
C SER A 662 46.33 -13.32 -46.38
N SER A 663 47.28 -14.25 -46.45
CA SER A 663 47.88 -14.87 -45.27
C SER A 663 49.40 -14.69 -45.25
N ASN A 664 49.98 -14.59 -44.06
CA ASN A 664 51.41 -14.78 -43.83
C ASN A 664 51.65 -16.05 -42.99
N LEU A 665 52.80 -16.21 -42.32
CA LEU A 665 53.11 -17.44 -41.57
C LEU A 665 52.20 -17.62 -40.36
N ARG A 666 51.80 -16.53 -39.69
CA ARG A 666 51.01 -16.58 -38.45
C ARG A 666 49.57 -16.09 -38.59
N PHE A 667 49.32 -15.14 -39.48
CA PHE A 667 48.05 -14.43 -39.56
C PHE A 667 47.36 -14.60 -40.91
N ASP A 668 46.05 -14.81 -40.85
CA ASP A 668 45.13 -14.62 -41.97
C ASP A 668 44.49 -13.23 -41.85
N ILE A 669 44.63 -12.41 -42.89
CA ILE A 669 44.20 -11.02 -42.91
C ILE A 669 43.07 -10.86 -43.92
N TYR A 670 41.88 -10.60 -43.40
CA TYR A 670 40.67 -10.37 -44.17
C TYR A 670 40.45 -8.86 -44.34
N PHE A 671 40.29 -8.41 -45.58
CA PHE A 671 39.98 -7.03 -45.93
C PHE A 671 38.61 -6.95 -46.61
N GLY A 672 37.71 -6.14 -46.06
CA GLY A 672 36.35 -5.96 -46.52
C GLY A 672 36.18 -4.62 -47.22
N GLU A 673 35.55 -4.62 -48.39
CA GLU A 673 35.19 -3.41 -49.13
C GLU A 673 33.68 -3.17 -49.10
N GLY A 674 33.27 -1.99 -48.65
CA GLY A 674 31.87 -1.59 -48.46
C GLY A 674 31.48 -0.42 -49.36
N SER A 675 30.21 0.00 -49.29
CA SER A 675 29.69 1.16 -50.02
C SER A 675 30.33 2.47 -49.54
N MET A 676 30.39 3.49 -50.42
CA MET A 676 31.01 4.80 -50.15
C MET A 676 32.46 4.74 -49.64
N MET A 677 33.31 3.88 -50.22
CA MET A 677 34.74 3.77 -49.89
C MET A 677 35.01 3.34 -48.44
N SER A 678 34.02 2.85 -47.69
CA SER A 678 34.24 2.24 -46.37
C SER A 678 34.99 0.90 -46.50
N GLY A 679 35.84 0.58 -45.53
CA GLY A 679 36.54 -0.70 -45.46
C GLY A 679 36.54 -1.30 -44.06
N ALA A 680 36.92 -2.56 -43.96
CA ALA A 680 37.12 -3.22 -42.67
C ALA A 680 38.28 -4.22 -42.75
N VAL A 681 38.96 -4.46 -41.63
CA VAL A 681 40.05 -5.43 -41.50
C VAL A 681 39.72 -6.37 -40.36
N VAL A 682 39.87 -7.67 -40.58
CA VAL A 682 39.83 -8.71 -39.54
C VAL A 682 41.10 -9.54 -39.64
N VAL A 683 41.78 -9.75 -38.52
CA VAL A 683 43.03 -10.52 -38.43
C VAL A 683 42.81 -11.70 -37.52
N VAL A 684 43.15 -12.88 -38.04
CA VAL A 684 43.01 -14.15 -37.35
C VAL A 684 44.40 -14.76 -37.20
N GLU A 685 44.78 -15.06 -35.97
CA GLU A 685 46.00 -15.79 -35.64
C GLU A 685 45.75 -17.28 -35.75
N ARG A 686 46.67 -17.98 -36.43
CA ARG A 686 46.70 -19.45 -36.50
C ARG A 686 47.62 -19.96 -35.40
N SER A 687 47.08 -20.73 -34.46
CA SER A 687 47.85 -21.48 -33.47
C SER A 687 47.44 -22.95 -33.49
N GLU A 688 48.23 -23.81 -32.82
CA GLU A 688 47.89 -25.23 -32.63
C GLU A 688 46.60 -25.43 -31.82
N GLU A 689 46.19 -24.44 -31.02
CA GLU A 689 44.95 -24.44 -30.23
C GLU A 689 43.72 -23.98 -31.04
N GLY A 690 43.92 -23.51 -32.28
CA GLY A 690 42.87 -23.09 -33.20
C GLY A 690 43.03 -21.67 -33.74
N GLU A 691 42.05 -21.23 -34.53
CA GLU A 691 42.02 -19.88 -35.10
C GLU A 691 41.42 -18.87 -34.11
N ARG A 692 42.17 -17.80 -33.80
CA ARG A 692 41.74 -16.76 -32.85
C ARG A 692 41.73 -15.38 -33.51
N VAL A 693 40.62 -14.65 -33.37
CA VAL A 693 40.55 -13.25 -33.83
C VAL A 693 41.41 -12.39 -32.91
N VAL A 694 42.47 -11.80 -33.47
CA VAL A 694 43.42 -10.97 -32.71
C VAL A 694 43.25 -9.47 -32.98
N HIS A 695 42.62 -9.10 -34.09
CA HIS A 695 42.35 -7.70 -34.41
C HIS A 695 41.14 -7.51 -35.33
N THR A 696 40.36 -6.46 -35.09
CA THR A 696 39.26 -6.03 -35.95
C THR A 696 39.21 -4.51 -36.02
N ARG A 697 39.10 -3.93 -37.21
CA ARG A 697 39.07 -2.46 -37.39
C ARG A 697 38.19 -2.06 -38.57
N ARG A 698 37.47 -0.95 -38.44
CA ARG A 698 36.82 -0.25 -39.57
C ARG A 698 37.78 0.79 -40.15
N VAL A 699 37.85 0.87 -41.47
CA VAL A 699 38.65 1.83 -42.22
C VAL A 699 37.69 2.86 -42.83
N THR A 700 37.89 4.12 -42.49
CA THR A 700 37.06 5.23 -42.99
C THR A 700 37.45 5.63 -44.41
N ALA A 701 36.54 6.31 -45.12
CA ALA A 701 36.78 6.79 -46.48
C ALA A 701 37.99 7.73 -46.58
N ILE A 702 38.24 8.55 -45.55
CA ILE A 702 39.40 9.46 -45.48
C ILE A 702 40.72 8.68 -45.36
N GLU A 703 40.76 7.64 -44.52
CA GLU A 703 41.93 6.77 -44.38
C GLU A 703 42.21 5.98 -45.66
N ARG A 704 41.16 5.57 -46.39
CA ARG A 704 41.29 4.89 -47.68
C ARG A 704 41.87 5.81 -48.76
N VAL A 705 41.49 7.09 -48.77
CA VAL A 705 42.05 8.09 -49.70
C VAL A 705 43.51 8.42 -49.37
N ARG A 706 43.87 8.55 -48.08
CA ARG A 706 45.28 8.73 -47.66
C ARG A 706 46.16 7.55 -48.09
N GLY A 707 45.69 6.31 -47.87
CA GLY A 707 46.39 5.10 -48.29
C GLY A 707 46.57 4.96 -49.81
N MET A 708 45.62 5.45 -50.62
CA MET A 708 45.75 5.48 -52.09
C MET A 708 46.69 6.58 -52.59
N LEU A 709 46.79 7.71 -51.88
CA LEU A 709 47.65 8.85 -52.23
C LEU A 709 49.09 8.71 -51.69
N GLY A 710 49.38 7.68 -50.91
CA GLY A 710 50.70 7.46 -50.30
C GLY A 710 51.08 8.52 -49.26
N LEU A 711 50.08 9.12 -48.61
CA LEU A 711 50.24 10.17 -47.58
C LEU A 711 49.99 9.65 -46.16
#